data_AF-A0A2U1Q599-F1
#
_entry.id   AF-A0A2U1Q599-F1
#
_cell.length_a   1.000
_cell.length_b   1.000
_cell.length_c   1.000
_cell.angle_alpha   90.00
_cell.angle_beta   90.00
_cell.angle_gamma   90.00
#
_symmetry.space_group_name_H-M   'P 1'
#
loop_
_entity.id
_entity.type
_entity.pdbx_description
1 polymer ?
#
loop_
_entity_poly.entity_id
_entity_poly.type
_entity_poly.pdbx_seq_one_letter_code
_entity_poly.pdbx_strand_id
1 'polypeptide(L)'
;MPSFPSLQELNTFHHFVHQTLSIRGDIAVDYLFLQCEWKCDYDRVYDMLCAFVVQCKVRKLVIKFPNERYKVRFCWDLFKTWNSLVELNLEGGFMLDVPEYELLFPCLKRLELVSVGYFKDCSVTNLVSGCPVLEELFVEREVYPDNLEMFKVSSVSLKRLWIAFPRFVRGDFLKVVIDAPKLKYIYVLDNMSNDYSFTKPLDLVEGNINHSAETIAQIIPFLSSAKILKLTCIGSSVLNHPHGLDMPMFPNLVRLVIDWGLDLIPVLLNNMPNLEHITFLHQEEPLIVEGNLPEEPPFCLRFKMKEIILPKQDICGKGACGMKIERGEHGYVLEDVPHLTDYIPKLNTHPNPMRFNPAYSVVKQYFVDSDDTVPEKVVVHKNSPRGVHFRRAGPRQQVYFSPDEVHACIVTCGGLCPGLNTVIREIVCALYHMYGVTRVLGIDGGYRGFYSKNTVTLTPKVVNDIHKRGGTVLGSSRGGHDKSKIVDSIQDRGINQVYIIGGDGTQKGAAVIFEEIKRRGIKAVVAGIPKTIDNDIAVIDKSFGFDTAVEEAQRAINAAHVEAESAENGIGVVKLMGRYSGFIAMYATLASRDVDLCLIPESPFFLEGEGGLFEYVEKRLKENGHMVIVVAEGAGQELVAQSNSATAQDASGNKLLKDVGMWLSDSIKAHFAKTKSMHITLKYIDPTYMIRAVPSNASDNIYCTLLAQSCVHGAMAGFTGFISGLVHGRQTYIPFSRIVDHQNKVIITDRMWARLLSSTNQPSFLKPCELIEFQKVELPSTQLLEGESSSSSSSGQN
;
A
#
# COMPACT_ATOMS: atom_id res chain seq x y z
N MET A 1 -21.51 11.76 -27.59
CA MET A 1 -22.81 12.39 -27.97
C MET A 1 -23.88 11.31 -27.81
N PRO A 2 -25.11 11.60 -27.31
CA PRO A 2 -26.16 10.58 -27.32
C PRO A 2 -26.38 10.07 -28.74
N SER A 3 -26.57 8.76 -28.92
CA SER A 3 -26.97 8.18 -30.20
C SER A 3 -28.44 8.56 -30.47
N PHE A 4 -28.67 9.70 -31.13
CA PHE A 4 -30.03 10.16 -31.44
C PHE A 4 -30.62 9.35 -32.61
N PRO A 5 -31.83 8.80 -32.48
CA PRO A 5 -32.46 7.99 -33.51
C PRO A 5 -32.90 8.79 -34.75
N SER A 6 -33.05 10.12 -34.65
CA SER A 6 -33.44 10.97 -35.77
C SER A 6 -32.72 12.33 -35.80
N LEU A 7 -32.59 12.91 -37.01
CA LEU A 7 -32.01 14.24 -37.24
C LEU A 7 -32.77 15.36 -36.50
N GLN A 8 -34.08 15.17 -36.31
CA GLN A 8 -34.97 16.14 -35.70
C GLN A 8 -34.82 16.21 -34.18
N GLU A 9 -34.61 15.06 -33.52
CA GLU A 9 -34.35 15.01 -32.07
C GLU A 9 -32.97 15.61 -31.74
N LEU A 10 -31.96 15.33 -32.57
CA LEU A 10 -30.64 15.94 -32.44
C LEU A 10 -30.70 17.47 -32.58
N ASN A 11 -31.40 17.99 -33.59
CA ASN A 11 -31.56 19.44 -33.77
C ASN A 11 -32.34 20.10 -32.61
N THR A 12 -33.31 19.40 -32.04
CA THR A 12 -34.07 19.86 -30.86
C THR A 12 -33.16 19.92 -29.63
N PHE A 13 -32.32 18.92 -29.43
CA PHE A 13 -31.32 18.91 -28.36
C PHE A 13 -30.29 20.04 -28.52
N HIS A 14 -29.77 20.26 -29.73
CA HIS A 14 -28.88 21.40 -30.00
C HIS A 14 -29.55 22.74 -29.71
N HIS A 15 -30.81 22.92 -30.10
CA HIS A 15 -31.56 24.13 -29.80
C HIS A 15 -31.74 24.32 -28.28
N PHE A 16 -32.03 23.24 -27.55
CA PHE A 16 -32.13 23.27 -26.09
C PHE A 16 -30.80 23.63 -25.41
N VAL A 17 -29.68 23.06 -25.86
CA VAL A 17 -28.35 23.38 -25.35
C VAL A 17 -28.01 24.84 -25.66
N HIS A 18 -28.26 25.32 -26.88
CA HIS A 18 -28.06 26.72 -27.24
C HIS A 18 -28.91 27.67 -26.40
N GLN A 19 -30.20 27.37 -26.18
CA GLN A 19 -31.06 28.18 -25.31
C GLN A 19 -30.57 28.19 -23.86
N THR A 20 -30.17 27.03 -23.34
CA THR A 20 -29.63 26.90 -21.97
C THR A 20 -28.37 27.72 -21.76
N LEU A 21 -27.47 27.73 -22.76
CA LEU A 21 -26.25 28.51 -22.72
C LEU A 21 -26.50 30.01 -22.95
N SER A 22 -27.49 30.36 -23.75
CA SER A 22 -27.91 31.76 -23.97
C SER A 22 -28.41 32.41 -22.66
N ILE A 23 -28.98 31.64 -21.74
CA ILE A 23 -29.45 32.12 -20.42
C ILE A 23 -28.27 32.45 -19.47
N ARG A 24 -27.09 31.83 -19.66
CA ARG A 24 -25.93 32.02 -18.77
C ARG A 24 -25.23 33.38 -18.90
N GLY A 25 -25.51 34.16 -19.94
CA GLY A 25 -24.86 35.45 -20.16
C GLY A 25 -23.34 35.35 -20.37
N ASP A 26 -22.56 36.22 -19.72
CA ASP A 26 -21.11 36.40 -19.92
C ASP A 26 -20.20 35.42 -19.13
N ILE A 27 -20.79 34.45 -18.43
CA ILE A 27 -20.11 33.55 -17.48
C ILE A 27 -19.29 32.50 -18.24
N ALA A 28 -18.00 32.41 -17.93
CA ALA A 28 -17.08 31.46 -18.54
C ALA A 28 -17.39 30.01 -18.15
N VAL A 29 -17.21 29.07 -19.09
CA VAL A 29 -17.30 27.63 -18.85
C VAL A 29 -15.93 27.09 -18.46
N ASP A 30 -15.81 26.55 -17.24
CA ASP A 30 -14.52 26.06 -16.76
C ASP A 30 -14.05 24.78 -17.48
N TYR A 31 -14.98 23.90 -17.88
CA TYR A 31 -14.66 22.60 -18.49
C TYR A 31 -15.70 22.18 -19.54
N LEU A 32 -15.22 21.75 -20.70
CA LEU A 32 -16.01 21.15 -21.77
C LEU A 32 -15.36 19.85 -22.24
N PHE A 33 -16.15 18.77 -22.23
CA PHE A 33 -15.75 17.45 -22.74
C PHE A 33 -16.59 17.07 -23.95
N LEU A 34 -15.93 16.73 -25.05
CA LEU A 34 -16.55 16.29 -26.29
C LEU A 34 -16.03 14.90 -26.65
N GLN A 35 -16.94 13.92 -26.71
CA GLN A 35 -16.63 12.58 -27.23
C GLN A 35 -17.42 12.34 -28.51
N CYS A 36 -16.66 12.17 -29.59
CA CYS A 36 -17.16 11.81 -30.92
C CYS A 36 -17.23 10.28 -31.05
N GLU A 37 -18.36 9.78 -31.54
CA GLU A 37 -18.56 8.34 -31.83
C GLU A 37 -18.28 8.02 -33.31
N TRP A 38 -18.24 6.73 -33.67
CA TRP A 38 -18.05 6.26 -35.05
C TRP A 38 -19.04 6.92 -36.01
N LYS A 39 -18.57 7.46 -37.16
CA LYS A 39 -19.35 8.22 -38.16
C LYS A 39 -19.85 9.62 -37.72
N CYS A 40 -19.10 10.32 -36.89
CA CYS A 40 -19.40 11.71 -36.52
C CYS A 40 -19.37 12.66 -37.75
N ASP A 41 -20.35 13.57 -37.84
CA ASP A 41 -20.36 14.66 -38.81
C ASP A 41 -19.47 15.81 -38.30
N TYR A 42 -18.26 15.92 -38.85
CA TYR A 42 -17.24 16.87 -38.39
C TYR A 42 -17.61 18.33 -38.65
N ASP A 43 -18.37 18.62 -39.70
CA ASP A 43 -18.82 19.99 -40.01
C ASP A 43 -19.76 20.49 -38.90
N ARG A 44 -20.57 19.61 -38.32
CA ARG A 44 -21.41 19.94 -37.16
C ARG A 44 -20.63 20.13 -35.87
N VAL A 45 -19.59 19.34 -35.65
CA VAL A 45 -18.69 19.54 -34.49
C VAL A 45 -18.00 20.90 -34.61
N TYR A 46 -17.58 21.27 -35.82
CA TYR A 46 -17.03 22.59 -36.10
C TYR A 46 -18.04 23.71 -35.87
N ASP A 47 -19.25 23.60 -36.40
CA ASP A 47 -20.30 24.60 -36.19
C ASP A 47 -20.64 24.77 -34.70
N MET A 48 -20.68 23.66 -33.96
CA MET A 48 -20.89 23.68 -32.52
C MET A 48 -19.73 24.37 -31.80
N LEU A 49 -18.48 24.02 -32.11
CA LEU A 49 -17.32 24.69 -31.52
C LEU A 49 -17.36 26.20 -31.84
N CYS A 50 -17.60 26.59 -33.10
CA CYS A 50 -17.74 27.98 -33.51
C CYS A 50 -18.82 28.75 -32.72
N ALA A 51 -19.99 28.14 -32.54
CA ALA A 51 -21.10 28.77 -31.82
C ALA A 51 -20.86 28.88 -30.31
N PHE A 52 -20.15 27.92 -29.71
CA PHE A 52 -19.87 27.89 -28.27
C PHE A 52 -18.67 28.77 -27.87
N VAL A 53 -17.66 28.88 -28.74
CA VAL A 53 -16.39 29.57 -28.46
C VAL A 53 -16.58 31.05 -28.16
N VAL A 54 -17.41 31.74 -28.95
CA VAL A 54 -17.60 33.18 -28.80
C VAL A 54 -18.47 33.52 -27.58
N GLN A 55 -19.45 32.67 -27.25
CA GLN A 55 -20.41 32.94 -26.18
C GLN A 55 -19.95 32.48 -24.79
N CYS A 56 -19.26 31.35 -24.68
CA CYS A 56 -19.08 30.66 -23.40
C CYS A 56 -17.68 30.78 -22.76
N LYS A 57 -16.74 31.49 -23.39
CA LYS A 57 -15.36 31.75 -22.87
C LYS A 57 -14.72 30.51 -22.20
N VAL A 58 -14.74 29.36 -22.86
CA VAL A 58 -14.32 28.08 -22.25
C VAL A 58 -12.85 28.10 -21.87
N ARG A 59 -12.52 27.58 -20.68
CA ARG A 59 -11.15 27.53 -20.15
C ARG A 59 -10.43 26.19 -20.39
N LYS A 60 -11.14 25.07 -20.27
CA LYS A 60 -10.60 23.72 -20.52
C LYS A 60 -11.45 22.97 -21.53
N LEU A 61 -10.80 22.41 -22.54
CA LEU A 61 -11.41 21.64 -23.60
C LEU A 61 -10.77 20.26 -23.70
N VAL A 62 -11.58 19.22 -23.71
CA VAL A 62 -11.16 17.85 -24.00
C VAL A 62 -11.96 17.36 -25.20
N ILE A 63 -11.27 16.89 -26.25
CA ILE A 63 -11.91 16.31 -27.43
C ILE A 63 -11.35 14.90 -27.65
N LYS A 64 -12.25 13.92 -27.63
CA LYS A 64 -11.96 12.52 -27.95
C LYS A 64 -12.56 12.15 -29.30
N PHE A 65 -11.71 11.75 -30.23
CA PHE A 65 -12.07 11.30 -31.57
C PHE A 65 -12.07 9.78 -31.68
N PRO A 66 -12.95 9.19 -32.51
CA PRO A 66 -12.87 7.79 -32.85
C PRO A 66 -11.60 7.51 -33.67
N ASN A 67 -11.20 6.23 -33.74
CA ASN A 67 -10.03 5.80 -34.51
C ASN A 67 -10.31 5.79 -36.03
N GLU A 68 -10.39 6.97 -36.64
CA GLU A 68 -10.62 7.18 -38.07
C GLU A 68 -9.44 7.94 -38.69
N ARG A 69 -8.57 7.21 -39.40
CA ARG A 69 -7.24 7.70 -39.78
C ARG A 69 -7.18 8.87 -40.77
N TYR A 70 -8.27 9.32 -41.43
CA TYR A 70 -8.14 10.25 -42.57
C TYR A 70 -9.27 11.26 -42.83
N LYS A 71 -10.05 11.72 -41.84
CA LYS A 71 -11.19 12.62 -42.13
C LYS A 71 -11.39 13.86 -41.24
N VAL A 72 -10.48 14.18 -40.33
CA VAL A 72 -10.68 15.31 -39.42
C VAL A 72 -9.96 16.55 -39.94
N ARG A 73 -10.70 17.55 -40.42
CA ARG A 73 -10.16 18.90 -40.65
C ARG A 73 -10.22 19.67 -39.33
N PHE A 74 -9.05 19.97 -38.78
CA PHE A 74 -8.95 20.71 -37.53
C PHE A 74 -9.20 22.21 -37.76
N CYS A 75 -9.85 22.86 -36.80
CA CYS A 75 -10.46 24.18 -36.96
C CYS A 75 -9.48 25.30 -36.57
N TRP A 76 -8.31 25.34 -37.21
CA TRP A 76 -7.19 26.18 -36.77
C TRP A 76 -7.52 27.67 -36.65
N ASP A 77 -8.36 28.21 -37.54
CA ASP A 77 -8.74 29.63 -37.49
C ASP A 77 -9.59 30.00 -36.27
N LEU A 78 -10.35 29.04 -35.73
CA LEU A 78 -11.15 29.24 -34.52
C LEU A 78 -10.24 29.45 -33.31
N PHE A 79 -9.22 28.60 -33.15
CA PHE A 79 -8.32 28.60 -31.99
C PHE A 79 -7.47 29.88 -31.88
N LYS A 80 -7.15 30.51 -33.01
CA LYS A 80 -6.43 31.80 -33.05
C LYS A 80 -7.15 32.91 -32.28
N THR A 81 -8.47 32.87 -32.28
CA THR A 81 -9.33 33.89 -31.66
C THR A 81 -9.76 33.52 -30.24
N TRP A 82 -9.40 32.32 -29.77
CA TRP A 82 -9.88 31.75 -28.52
C TRP A 82 -9.00 32.15 -27.31
N ASN A 83 -9.13 33.40 -26.90
CA ASN A 83 -8.31 34.00 -25.82
C ASN A 83 -8.63 33.49 -24.40
N SER A 84 -9.62 32.61 -24.23
CA SER A 84 -10.01 32.06 -22.92
C SER A 84 -9.49 30.65 -22.66
N LEU A 85 -9.01 29.94 -23.69
CA LEU A 85 -8.59 28.55 -23.58
C LEU A 85 -7.21 28.45 -22.91
N VAL A 86 -7.17 27.76 -21.77
CA VAL A 86 -5.96 27.56 -20.94
C VAL A 86 -5.47 26.10 -20.99
N GLU A 87 -6.38 25.14 -21.15
CA GLU A 87 -6.04 23.71 -21.23
C GLU A 87 -6.74 23.03 -22.41
N LEU A 88 -5.98 22.25 -23.19
CA LEU A 88 -6.48 21.48 -24.33
C LEU A 88 -5.99 20.03 -24.24
N ASN A 89 -6.91 19.08 -24.31
CA ASN A 89 -6.60 17.65 -24.45
C ASN A 89 -7.25 17.12 -25.74
N LEU A 90 -6.43 16.51 -26.59
CA LEU A 90 -6.84 15.83 -27.81
C LEU A 90 -6.50 14.35 -27.70
N GLU A 91 -7.53 13.51 -27.77
CA GLU A 91 -7.41 12.06 -27.67
C GLU A 91 -7.99 11.37 -28.91
N GLY A 92 -7.31 10.36 -29.45
CA GLY A 92 -7.85 9.45 -30.46
C GLY A 92 -7.10 9.41 -31.78
N GLY A 93 -7.42 8.40 -32.61
CA GLY A 93 -6.65 8.01 -33.80
C GLY A 93 -6.95 8.83 -35.07
N PHE A 94 -6.76 10.15 -35.01
CA PHE A 94 -6.86 11.03 -36.19
C PHE A 94 -5.49 11.64 -36.53
N MET A 95 -5.35 12.12 -37.77
CA MET A 95 -4.12 12.74 -38.27
C MET A 95 -4.15 14.25 -38.08
N LEU A 96 -3.18 14.77 -37.34
CA LEU A 96 -2.97 16.18 -37.08
C LEU A 96 -2.11 16.80 -38.19
N ASP A 97 -2.73 17.64 -39.02
CA ASP A 97 -2.04 18.49 -40.01
C ASP A 97 -2.08 19.94 -39.53
N VAL A 98 -0.94 20.41 -39.01
CA VAL A 98 -0.82 21.75 -38.40
C VAL A 98 -0.21 22.72 -39.41
N PRO A 99 -0.98 23.69 -39.90
CA PRO A 99 -0.49 24.74 -40.78
C PRO A 99 0.53 25.64 -40.08
N GLU A 100 1.43 26.24 -40.88
CA GLU A 100 2.45 27.15 -40.39
C GLU A 100 1.82 28.53 -40.10
N TYR A 101 1.66 28.85 -38.81
CA TYR A 101 1.08 30.11 -38.35
C TYR A 101 1.92 30.69 -37.19
N GLU A 102 1.98 32.02 -37.08
CA GLU A 102 2.75 32.71 -36.03
C GLU A 102 2.12 32.58 -34.62
N LEU A 103 0.79 32.44 -34.52
CA LEU A 103 0.06 32.33 -33.26
C LEU A 103 -1.17 31.43 -33.44
N LEU A 104 -1.20 30.30 -32.75
CA LEU A 104 -2.29 29.33 -32.80
C LEU A 104 -3.17 29.40 -31.55
N PHE A 105 -2.54 29.45 -30.36
CA PHE A 105 -3.23 29.44 -29.08
C PHE A 105 -2.65 30.50 -28.14
N PRO A 106 -3.26 31.68 -28.04
CA PRO A 106 -2.67 32.83 -27.34
C PRO A 106 -2.53 32.65 -25.83
N CYS A 107 -3.41 31.86 -25.19
CA CYS A 107 -3.48 31.73 -23.73
C CYS A 107 -3.28 30.30 -23.20
N LEU A 108 -2.95 29.35 -24.07
CA LEU A 108 -2.87 27.93 -23.72
C LEU A 108 -1.62 27.65 -22.88
N LYS A 109 -1.84 27.13 -21.67
CA LYS A 109 -0.79 26.77 -20.70
C LYS A 109 -0.53 25.27 -20.63
N ARG A 110 -1.53 24.43 -20.93
CA ARG A 110 -1.40 22.97 -20.91
C ARG A 110 -1.96 22.34 -22.17
N LEU A 111 -1.18 21.44 -22.77
CA LEU A 111 -1.55 20.69 -23.96
C LEU A 111 -1.30 19.20 -23.74
N GLU A 112 -2.31 18.38 -23.99
CA GLU A 112 -2.23 16.92 -23.93
C GLU A 112 -2.62 16.33 -25.29
N LEU A 113 -1.78 15.45 -25.82
CA LEU A 113 -1.99 14.74 -27.07
C LEU A 113 -1.89 13.25 -26.79
N VAL A 114 -2.99 12.50 -26.96
CA VAL A 114 -3.08 11.09 -26.61
C VAL A 114 -3.51 10.28 -27.84
N SER A 115 -2.63 9.40 -28.31
CA SER A 115 -2.90 8.53 -29.47
C SER A 115 -3.21 9.27 -30.79
N VAL A 116 -2.69 10.50 -30.93
CA VAL A 116 -2.83 11.35 -32.12
C VAL A 116 -1.72 11.02 -33.13
N GLY A 117 -2.07 10.91 -34.43
CA GLY A 117 -1.12 10.74 -35.52
C GLY A 117 -0.70 12.08 -36.14
N TYR A 118 0.48 12.16 -36.76
CA TYR A 118 1.03 13.41 -37.31
C TYR A 118 1.21 13.35 -38.83
N PHE A 119 0.74 14.38 -39.55
CA PHE A 119 0.78 14.41 -41.01
C PHE A 119 2.18 14.58 -41.61
N LYS A 120 3.06 15.29 -40.90
CA LYS A 120 4.44 15.64 -41.27
C LYS A 120 5.22 16.11 -40.04
N ASP A 121 6.55 16.05 -40.07
CA ASP A 121 7.46 16.48 -38.99
C ASP A 121 7.14 17.86 -38.40
N CYS A 122 6.87 18.86 -39.25
CA CYS A 122 6.60 20.21 -38.78
C CYS A 122 5.26 20.37 -38.05
N SER A 123 4.39 19.35 -38.03
CA SER A 123 3.07 19.44 -37.37
C SER A 123 3.20 19.69 -35.87
N VAL A 124 4.08 18.93 -35.20
CA VAL A 124 4.33 19.10 -33.75
C VAL A 124 5.02 20.44 -33.48
N THR A 125 6.03 20.76 -34.30
CA THR A 125 6.80 22.00 -34.12
C THR A 125 5.90 23.23 -34.27
N ASN A 126 5.05 23.27 -35.30
CA ASN A 126 4.11 24.37 -35.54
C ASN A 126 3.09 24.50 -34.41
N LEU A 127 2.59 23.38 -33.88
CA LEU A 127 1.64 23.38 -32.78
C LEU A 127 2.25 23.98 -31.51
N VAL A 128 3.44 23.52 -31.15
CA VAL A 128 4.13 23.96 -29.93
C VAL A 128 4.60 25.41 -30.06
N SER A 129 5.20 25.79 -31.20
CA SER A 129 5.68 27.16 -31.43
C SER A 129 4.54 28.18 -31.49
N GLY A 130 3.37 27.76 -31.98
CA GLY A 130 2.14 28.57 -31.98
C GLY A 130 1.50 28.79 -30.61
N CYS A 131 2.06 28.23 -29.52
CA CYS A 131 1.58 28.38 -28.14
C CYS A 131 2.60 29.16 -27.28
N PRO A 132 2.58 30.52 -27.28
CA PRO A 132 3.63 31.32 -26.65
C PRO A 132 3.74 31.18 -25.13
N VAL A 133 2.65 30.80 -24.44
CA VAL A 133 2.58 30.69 -22.97
C VAL A 133 2.45 29.25 -22.47
N LEU A 134 2.77 28.26 -23.30
CA LEU A 134 2.68 26.85 -22.97
C LEU A 134 3.64 26.48 -21.83
N GLU A 135 3.12 26.02 -20.70
CA GLU A 135 3.91 25.62 -19.54
C GLU A 135 4.04 24.10 -19.41
N GLU A 136 3.04 23.33 -19.87
CA GLU A 136 2.96 21.87 -19.74
C GLU A 136 2.58 21.20 -21.07
N LEU A 137 3.35 20.21 -21.49
CA LEU A 137 3.09 19.41 -22.70
C LEU A 137 3.16 17.92 -22.38
N PHE A 138 2.06 17.20 -22.64
CA PHE A 138 2.00 15.74 -22.56
C PHE A 138 1.73 15.15 -23.95
N VAL A 139 2.56 14.19 -24.37
CA VAL A 139 2.39 13.51 -25.66
C VAL A 139 2.53 12.00 -25.46
N GLU A 140 1.46 11.28 -25.76
CA GLU A 140 1.41 9.84 -25.80
C GLU A 140 1.09 9.34 -27.22
N ARG A 141 1.87 8.36 -27.69
CA ARG A 141 1.69 7.78 -29.02
C ARG A 141 1.52 6.26 -28.93
N GLU A 142 0.29 5.79 -29.09
CA GLU A 142 -0.02 4.36 -29.18
C GLU A 142 -0.40 3.89 -30.61
N VAL A 143 -0.78 4.81 -31.50
CA VAL A 143 -1.31 4.52 -32.84
C VAL A 143 -0.25 4.81 -33.92
N TYR A 144 0.05 3.79 -34.72
CA TYR A 144 1.03 3.79 -35.82
C TYR A 144 0.42 3.08 -37.07
N PRO A 145 0.76 3.41 -38.33
CA PRO A 145 1.75 4.40 -38.81
C PRO A 145 1.24 5.84 -38.92
N ASP A 146 2.15 6.79 -38.70
CA ASP A 146 2.06 8.18 -39.13
C ASP A 146 3.33 8.57 -39.93
N ASN A 147 3.42 9.81 -40.42
CA ASN A 147 4.51 10.23 -41.31
C ASN A 147 5.65 10.96 -40.55
N LEU A 148 5.89 10.62 -39.28
CA LEU A 148 6.84 11.34 -38.44
C LEU A 148 8.21 10.66 -38.41
N GLU A 149 9.22 11.32 -38.96
CA GLU A 149 10.64 10.92 -38.87
C GLU A 149 11.38 11.72 -37.78
N MET A 150 10.93 12.95 -37.50
CA MET A 150 11.48 13.80 -36.45
C MET A 150 10.39 14.38 -35.54
N PHE A 151 10.49 14.13 -34.24
CA PHE A 151 9.67 14.76 -33.21
C PHE A 151 10.42 15.95 -32.58
N LYS A 152 10.13 17.17 -33.03
CA LYS A 152 10.77 18.40 -32.54
C LYS A 152 9.82 19.25 -31.70
N VAL A 153 10.21 19.49 -30.44
CA VAL A 153 9.55 20.40 -29.48
C VAL A 153 10.40 21.65 -29.34
N SER A 154 9.88 22.82 -29.75
CA SER A 154 10.56 24.11 -29.56
C SER A 154 9.64 25.08 -28.85
N SER A 155 9.99 25.48 -27.61
CA SER A 155 9.18 26.38 -26.79
C SER A 155 10.02 27.17 -25.79
N VAL A 156 9.79 28.48 -25.71
CA VAL A 156 10.48 29.39 -24.78
C VAL A 156 9.84 29.47 -23.38
N SER A 157 8.64 28.90 -23.21
CA SER A 157 7.84 28.99 -21.98
C SER A 157 7.64 27.64 -21.26
N LEU A 158 7.92 26.53 -21.95
CA LEU A 158 7.66 25.18 -21.45
C LEU A 158 8.47 24.86 -20.18
N LYS A 159 7.77 24.43 -19.13
CA LYS A 159 8.32 24.06 -17.82
C LYS A 159 8.26 22.55 -17.58
N ARG A 160 7.26 21.86 -18.12
CA ARG A 160 7.05 20.41 -17.93
C ARG A 160 6.78 19.70 -19.25
N LEU A 161 7.47 18.59 -19.49
CA LEU A 161 7.35 17.79 -20.71
C LEU A 161 7.20 16.31 -20.36
N TRP A 162 6.18 15.66 -20.91
CA TRP A 162 5.97 14.22 -20.85
C TRP A 162 5.92 13.63 -22.26
N ILE A 163 6.76 12.61 -22.51
CA ILE A 163 6.82 11.85 -23.74
C ILE A 163 6.57 10.37 -23.40
N ALA A 164 5.54 9.76 -23.97
CA ALA A 164 5.13 8.39 -23.71
C ALA A 164 4.88 7.61 -25.02
N PHE A 165 5.89 6.88 -25.49
CA PHE A 165 5.93 6.11 -26.73
C PHE A 165 6.12 4.60 -26.42
N PRO A 166 5.10 3.89 -25.88
CA PRO A 166 5.28 2.58 -25.26
C PRO A 166 5.42 1.38 -26.22
N ARG A 167 4.98 1.48 -27.49
CA ARG A 167 4.97 0.33 -28.43
C ARG A 167 6.23 0.26 -29.29
N PHE A 168 6.88 -0.89 -29.33
CA PHE A 168 8.05 -1.17 -30.18
C PHE A 168 7.62 -1.82 -31.52
N VAL A 169 7.96 -1.20 -32.66
CA VAL A 169 7.82 -1.83 -33.99
C VAL A 169 9.15 -1.72 -34.71
N ARG A 170 9.70 -2.87 -35.13
CA ARG A 170 10.95 -2.95 -35.89
C ARG A 170 10.80 -2.17 -37.21
N GLY A 171 11.57 -1.09 -37.40
CA GLY A 171 11.80 -0.54 -38.74
C GLY A 171 11.99 0.97 -38.84
N ASP A 172 11.44 1.78 -37.92
CA ASP A 172 11.40 3.24 -38.10
C ASP A 172 12.26 3.99 -37.07
N PHE A 173 13.11 4.87 -37.57
CA PHE A 173 14.01 5.69 -36.77
C PHE A 173 13.36 7.05 -36.48
N LEU A 174 12.81 7.23 -35.29
CA LEU A 174 12.34 8.54 -34.83
C LEU A 174 13.48 9.29 -34.11
N LYS A 175 13.76 10.52 -34.56
CA LYS A 175 14.66 11.45 -33.86
C LYS A 175 13.87 12.43 -33.00
N VAL A 176 14.24 12.58 -31.73
CA VAL A 176 13.62 13.52 -30.79
C VAL A 176 14.55 14.73 -30.55
N VAL A 177 14.02 15.93 -30.78
CA VAL A 177 14.74 17.20 -30.58
C VAL A 177 13.96 18.08 -29.62
N ILE A 178 14.57 18.42 -28.47
CA ILE A 178 13.94 19.24 -27.43
C ILE A 178 14.71 20.56 -27.29
N ASP A 179 14.05 21.63 -27.68
CA ASP A 179 14.52 23.01 -27.61
C ASP A 179 13.63 23.82 -26.66
N ALA A 180 13.85 23.62 -25.35
CA ALA A 180 13.03 24.21 -24.30
C ALA A 180 13.88 24.74 -23.13
N PRO A 181 14.40 25.98 -23.21
CA PRO A 181 15.38 26.49 -22.24
C PRO A 181 14.83 26.71 -20.82
N LYS A 182 13.50 26.78 -20.63
CA LYS A 182 12.85 26.93 -19.31
C LYS A 182 12.36 25.62 -18.70
N LEU A 183 12.71 24.48 -19.31
CA LEU A 183 12.25 23.16 -18.89
C LEU A 183 12.82 22.82 -17.49
N LYS A 184 11.91 22.46 -16.57
CA LYS A 184 12.24 22.09 -15.18
C LYS A 184 11.92 20.64 -14.87
N TYR A 185 10.94 20.05 -15.54
CA TYR A 185 10.47 18.69 -15.29
C TYR A 185 10.38 17.95 -16.61
N ILE A 186 11.01 16.77 -16.69
CA ILE A 186 10.95 15.92 -17.88
C ILE A 186 10.62 14.49 -17.51
N TYR A 187 9.70 13.90 -18.25
CA TYR A 187 9.33 12.49 -18.16
C TYR A 187 9.38 11.87 -19.56
N VAL A 188 10.15 10.79 -19.71
CA VAL A 188 10.30 10.04 -20.96
C VAL A 188 10.04 8.58 -20.68
N LEU A 189 9.11 7.98 -21.41
CA LEU A 189 8.88 6.54 -21.51
C LEU A 189 8.85 6.22 -23.00
N ASP A 190 9.93 5.72 -23.57
CA ASP A 190 10.04 5.64 -25.03
C ASP A 190 10.75 4.36 -25.50
N ASN A 191 10.05 3.62 -26.37
CA ASN A 191 10.51 2.40 -27.04
C ASN A 191 10.62 2.56 -28.56
N MET A 192 10.34 3.74 -29.10
CA MET A 192 10.27 4.00 -30.53
C MET A 192 11.48 4.79 -31.05
N SER A 193 11.96 5.77 -30.28
CA SER A 193 13.04 6.66 -30.72
C SER A 193 14.43 6.08 -30.42
N ASN A 194 15.44 6.45 -31.20
CA ASN A 194 16.83 6.01 -30.98
C ASN A 194 17.83 7.16 -30.86
N ASP A 195 17.42 8.40 -31.14
CA ASP A 195 18.27 9.59 -31.12
C ASP A 195 17.56 10.72 -30.36
N TYR A 196 18.20 11.22 -29.30
CA TYR A 196 17.73 12.33 -28.50
C TYR A 196 18.74 13.47 -28.51
N SER A 197 18.24 14.69 -28.75
CA SER A 197 19.06 15.90 -28.69
C SER A 197 18.37 17.02 -27.92
N PHE A 198 19.15 17.74 -27.12
CA PHE A 198 18.67 18.85 -26.30
C PHE A 198 19.49 20.11 -26.56
N THR A 199 18.82 21.27 -26.61
CA THR A 199 19.49 22.57 -26.60
C THR A 199 19.90 22.93 -25.18
N LYS A 200 21.21 23.13 -24.94
CA LYS A 200 21.76 23.60 -23.64
C LYS A 200 21.71 25.14 -23.53
N PRO A 201 21.64 25.71 -22.31
CA PRO A 201 21.60 25.04 -20.99
C PRO A 201 20.18 24.69 -20.52
N LEU A 202 20.07 23.65 -19.67
CA LEU A 202 18.84 23.26 -18.98
C LEU A 202 19.01 23.42 -17.46
N ASP A 203 17.98 23.93 -16.78
CA ASP A 203 17.91 24.06 -15.31
C ASP A 203 16.82 23.14 -14.74
N LEU A 204 17.10 21.83 -14.78
CA LEU A 204 16.15 20.80 -14.41
C LEU A 204 16.03 20.68 -12.88
N VAL A 205 14.81 20.45 -12.42
CA VAL A 205 14.49 20.07 -11.04
C VAL A 205 14.39 18.56 -10.95
N GLU A 206 13.64 17.94 -11.87
CA GLU A 206 13.36 16.51 -11.88
C GLU A 206 13.39 15.93 -13.30
N GLY A 207 14.00 14.75 -13.43
CA GLY A 207 14.01 13.98 -14.67
C GLY A 207 13.70 12.52 -14.43
N ASN A 208 12.73 11.98 -15.16
CA ASN A 208 12.37 10.56 -15.13
C ASN A 208 12.48 10.00 -16.55
N ILE A 209 13.48 9.17 -16.79
CA ILE A 209 13.81 8.65 -18.12
C ILE A 209 13.72 7.12 -18.09
N ASN A 210 12.86 6.58 -18.93
CA ASN A 210 12.70 5.16 -19.16
C ASN A 210 12.93 4.86 -20.66
N HIS A 211 14.09 4.27 -20.99
CA HIS A 211 14.54 4.04 -22.37
C HIS A 211 15.61 2.92 -22.42
N SER A 212 16.02 2.46 -23.61
CA SER A 212 17.26 1.69 -23.79
C SER A 212 18.52 2.38 -23.20
N ALA A 213 19.47 1.58 -22.73
CA ALA A 213 20.70 2.06 -22.10
C ALA A 213 21.55 2.99 -23.00
N GLU A 214 21.64 2.67 -24.29
CA GLU A 214 22.38 3.46 -25.29
C GLU A 214 21.84 4.88 -25.43
N THR A 215 20.51 5.04 -25.41
CA THR A 215 19.89 6.36 -25.51
C THR A 215 19.96 7.10 -24.17
N ILE A 216 19.83 6.40 -23.03
CA ILE A 216 20.02 7.06 -21.73
C ILE A 216 21.43 7.67 -21.63
N ALA A 217 22.46 6.98 -22.14
CA ALA A 217 23.82 7.52 -22.23
C ALA A 217 23.89 8.84 -23.01
N GLN A 218 23.11 8.99 -24.08
CA GLN A 218 23.02 10.23 -24.86
C GLN A 218 22.30 11.35 -24.10
N ILE A 219 21.28 11.01 -23.28
CA ILE A 219 20.45 11.98 -22.55
C ILE A 219 21.14 12.50 -21.28
N ILE A 220 21.90 11.65 -20.59
CA ILE A 220 22.57 11.93 -19.30
C ILE A 220 23.30 13.29 -19.25
N PRO A 221 24.13 13.68 -20.25
CA PRO A 221 24.87 14.95 -20.23
C PRO A 221 23.99 16.19 -20.12
N PHE A 222 22.69 16.07 -20.40
CA PHE A 222 21.71 17.15 -20.35
C PHE A 222 20.96 17.22 -19.01
N LEU A 223 21.07 16.18 -18.18
CA LEU A 223 20.37 16.06 -16.89
C LEU A 223 21.19 16.54 -15.68
N SER A 224 22.41 17.02 -15.91
CA SER A 224 23.39 17.35 -14.85
C SER A 224 22.93 18.36 -13.80
N SER A 225 21.97 19.24 -14.13
CA SER A 225 21.42 20.24 -13.21
C SER A 225 20.33 19.70 -12.27
N ALA A 226 19.79 18.50 -12.51
CA ALA A 226 18.64 17.94 -11.80
C ALA A 226 18.89 17.68 -10.30
N LYS A 227 17.83 17.85 -9.49
CA LYS A 227 17.82 17.52 -8.05
C LYS A 227 17.29 16.12 -7.77
N ILE A 228 16.38 15.63 -8.61
CA ILE A 228 15.77 14.30 -8.50
C ILE A 228 15.88 13.63 -9.86
N LEU A 229 16.42 12.41 -9.90
CA LEU A 229 16.50 11.61 -11.12
C LEU A 229 15.97 10.21 -10.90
N LYS A 230 15.20 9.73 -11.88
CA LYS A 230 14.82 8.33 -12.04
C LYS A 230 15.24 7.86 -13.43
N LEU A 231 16.07 6.83 -13.51
CA LEU A 231 16.57 6.28 -14.76
C LEU A 231 16.26 4.78 -14.78
N THR A 232 15.50 4.32 -15.77
CA THR A 232 15.15 2.90 -15.92
C THR A 232 15.34 2.43 -17.35
N CYS A 233 15.72 1.16 -17.53
CA CYS A 233 15.99 0.55 -18.83
C CYS A 233 14.80 -0.29 -19.32
N ILE A 234 14.48 -0.21 -20.62
CA ILE A 234 13.45 -1.04 -21.25
C ILE A 234 14.09 -2.18 -22.05
N GLY A 235 13.77 -3.44 -21.71
CA GLY A 235 14.20 -4.65 -22.44
C GLY A 235 15.15 -5.57 -21.65
N SER A 236 15.02 -6.88 -21.84
CA SER A 236 15.72 -7.95 -21.08
C SER A 236 17.22 -8.13 -21.41
N SER A 237 17.87 -7.16 -22.04
CA SER A 237 19.30 -7.23 -22.33
C SER A 237 20.09 -6.47 -21.27
N VAL A 238 20.22 -7.07 -20.09
CA VAL A 238 21.21 -6.68 -19.06
C VAL A 238 22.64 -7.08 -19.49
N LEU A 239 22.88 -7.48 -20.74
CA LEU A 239 24.13 -8.10 -21.19
C LEU A 239 24.98 -7.28 -22.17
N ASN A 240 24.79 -5.97 -22.27
CA ASN A 240 25.84 -5.09 -22.79
C ASN A 240 25.91 -3.85 -21.90
N HIS A 241 26.71 -3.97 -20.83
CA HIS A 241 27.12 -2.83 -20.03
C HIS A 241 27.69 -1.75 -20.97
N PRO A 242 27.31 -0.48 -20.85
CA PRO A 242 28.04 0.59 -21.50
C PRO A 242 29.38 0.76 -20.78
N HIS A 243 30.34 -0.11 -21.09
CA HIS A 243 31.74 0.09 -20.77
C HIS A 243 32.17 1.41 -21.45
N GLY A 244 32.26 2.49 -20.68
CA GLY A 244 32.70 3.80 -21.19
C GLY A 244 31.69 4.95 -21.12
N LEU A 245 30.64 4.84 -20.29
CA LEU A 245 29.71 5.95 -20.07
C LEU A 245 30.42 7.08 -19.29
N ASP A 246 30.84 8.14 -19.99
CA ASP A 246 31.44 9.34 -19.41
C ASP A 246 30.35 10.15 -18.69
N MET A 247 30.18 9.86 -17.40
CA MET A 247 29.14 10.48 -16.57
C MET A 247 29.52 11.92 -16.19
N PRO A 248 28.67 12.92 -16.42
CA PRO A 248 28.90 14.28 -15.96
C PRO A 248 28.81 14.36 -14.43
N MET A 249 29.33 15.44 -13.85
CA MET A 249 29.08 15.77 -12.45
C MET A 249 27.63 16.20 -12.25
N PHE A 250 27.01 15.70 -11.18
CA PHE A 250 25.66 16.04 -10.73
C PHE A 250 25.73 16.78 -9.38
N PRO A 251 26.09 18.08 -9.38
CA PRO A 251 26.33 18.81 -8.13
C PRO A 251 25.06 19.04 -7.30
N ASN A 252 23.88 19.04 -7.92
CA ASN A 252 22.60 19.36 -7.26
C ASN A 252 21.74 18.15 -6.91
N LEU A 253 22.17 16.94 -7.30
CA LEU A 253 21.36 15.74 -7.18
C LEU A 253 21.27 15.27 -5.73
N VAL A 254 20.04 15.15 -5.23
CA VAL A 254 19.70 14.74 -3.85
C VAL A 254 19.08 13.35 -3.81
N ARG A 255 18.29 12.99 -4.84
CA ARG A 255 17.61 11.69 -4.92
C ARG A 255 17.84 11.03 -6.28
N LEU A 256 18.22 9.75 -6.25
CA LEU A 256 18.43 8.94 -7.44
C LEU A 256 17.64 7.61 -7.34
N VAL A 257 16.94 7.24 -8.42
CA VAL A 257 16.30 5.93 -8.58
C VAL A 257 16.82 5.27 -9.85
N ILE A 258 17.37 4.06 -9.76
CA ILE A 258 17.97 3.34 -10.89
C ILE A 258 17.60 1.86 -10.90
N ASP A 259 17.66 1.20 -12.05
CA ASP A 259 17.53 -0.25 -12.20
C ASP A 259 18.80 -0.94 -12.73
N TRP A 260 19.93 -0.23 -12.76
CA TRP A 260 21.21 -0.73 -13.28
C TRP A 260 21.98 -1.64 -12.32
N GLY A 261 22.99 -2.33 -12.87
CA GLY A 261 23.92 -3.21 -12.16
C GLY A 261 24.73 -2.54 -11.03
N LEU A 262 25.11 -3.32 -10.00
CA LEU A 262 25.89 -2.86 -8.84
C LEU A 262 27.35 -2.47 -9.19
N ASP A 263 27.82 -2.86 -10.37
CA ASP A 263 29.16 -2.63 -10.92
C ASP A 263 29.46 -1.14 -11.21
N LEU A 264 28.44 -0.33 -11.48
CA LEU A 264 28.59 1.10 -11.79
C LEU A 264 28.49 2.01 -10.55
N ILE A 265 28.17 1.47 -9.38
CA ILE A 265 27.97 2.24 -8.14
C ILE A 265 29.18 3.13 -7.78
N PRO A 266 30.44 2.66 -7.83
CA PRO A 266 31.58 3.49 -7.47
C PRO A 266 31.73 4.73 -8.37
N VAL A 267 31.50 4.57 -9.68
CA VAL A 267 31.59 5.65 -10.66
C VAL A 267 30.43 6.64 -10.49
N LEU A 268 29.21 6.12 -10.32
CA LEU A 268 28.01 6.94 -10.12
C LEU A 268 28.12 7.82 -8.87
N LEU A 269 28.51 7.24 -7.74
CA LEU A 269 28.54 7.94 -6.46
C LEU A 269 29.63 9.01 -6.39
N ASN A 270 30.75 8.81 -7.08
CA ASN A 270 31.81 9.82 -7.16
C ASN A 270 31.36 11.10 -7.89
N ASN A 271 30.45 10.97 -8.85
CA ASN A 271 29.94 12.11 -9.62
C ASN A 271 28.74 12.80 -8.97
N MET A 272 28.27 12.34 -7.80
CA MET A 272 27.05 12.81 -7.13
C MET A 272 27.34 13.21 -5.67
N PRO A 273 28.11 14.29 -5.43
CA PRO A 273 28.64 14.62 -4.10
C PRO A 273 27.58 14.96 -3.04
N ASN A 274 26.38 15.38 -3.45
CA ASN A 274 25.30 15.81 -2.55
C ASN A 274 24.13 14.82 -2.45
N LEU A 275 24.30 13.59 -2.94
CA LEU A 275 23.26 12.56 -2.92
C LEU A 275 22.90 12.17 -1.49
N GLU A 276 21.60 12.22 -1.16
CA GLU A 276 21.06 11.86 0.16
C GLU A 276 20.22 10.58 0.12
N HIS A 277 19.54 10.29 -0.99
CA HIS A 277 18.64 9.14 -1.16
C HIS A 277 18.97 8.40 -2.44
N ILE A 278 19.15 7.08 -2.36
CA ILE A 278 19.29 6.22 -3.54
C ILE A 278 18.35 5.01 -3.46
N THR A 279 17.69 4.69 -4.56
CA THR A 279 16.81 3.52 -4.68
C THR A 279 17.18 2.70 -5.89
N PHE A 280 17.35 1.40 -5.67
CA PHE A 280 17.61 0.42 -6.72
C PHE A 280 16.31 -0.36 -7.00
N LEU A 281 15.97 -0.53 -8.27
CA LEU A 281 14.81 -1.29 -8.76
C LEU A 281 15.26 -2.71 -9.20
N HIS A 282 14.31 -3.66 -9.25
CA HIS A 282 14.52 -5.11 -9.29
C HIS A 282 15.52 -5.62 -10.34
N GLN A 283 16.37 -6.59 -9.95
CA GLN A 283 17.26 -7.37 -10.83
C GLN A 283 16.83 -8.83 -10.86
N GLU A 284 16.71 -9.42 -12.06
CA GLU A 284 16.33 -10.84 -12.25
C GLU A 284 17.50 -11.83 -12.01
N GLU A 285 18.76 -11.38 -11.89
CA GLU A 285 19.91 -12.28 -11.67
C GLU A 285 20.95 -11.75 -10.67
N PRO A 286 21.63 -12.63 -9.92
CA PRO A 286 22.69 -12.23 -8.99
C PRO A 286 23.97 -11.86 -9.75
N LEU A 287 24.29 -10.56 -9.79
CA LEU A 287 25.61 -10.08 -10.20
C LEU A 287 26.64 -10.42 -9.11
N ILE A 288 27.62 -11.25 -9.48
CA ILE A 288 28.87 -11.39 -8.72
C ILE A 288 29.65 -10.09 -8.94
N VAL A 289 29.84 -9.29 -7.88
CA VAL A 289 30.70 -8.11 -7.92
C VAL A 289 32.16 -8.58 -7.92
N GLU A 290 32.68 -8.94 -9.09
CA GLU A 290 34.13 -9.03 -9.33
C GLU A 290 34.61 -7.67 -9.83
N GLY A 291 34.82 -6.73 -8.91
CA GLY A 291 35.37 -5.41 -9.22
C GLY A 291 35.94 -4.77 -7.96
N ASN A 292 37.15 -4.22 -8.08
CA ASN A 292 37.86 -3.53 -6.99
C ASN A 292 37.00 -2.40 -6.41
N LEU A 293 36.46 -2.61 -5.21
CA LEU A 293 35.88 -1.54 -4.41
C LEU A 293 36.95 -0.45 -4.20
N PRO A 294 36.62 0.84 -4.38
CA PRO A 294 37.58 1.91 -4.13
C PRO A 294 38.06 1.85 -2.66
N GLU A 295 39.36 2.06 -2.44
CA GLU A 295 39.97 2.05 -1.08
C GLU A 295 39.30 3.06 -0.13
N GLU A 296 38.71 4.12 -0.70
CA GLU A 296 38.04 5.19 0.02
C GLU A 296 36.56 5.34 -0.42
N PRO A 297 35.58 5.27 0.51
CA PRO A 297 34.17 5.45 0.12
C PRO A 297 33.88 6.86 -0.42
N PRO A 298 33.05 7.00 -1.48
CA PRO A 298 32.62 8.29 -2.04
C PRO A 298 32.11 9.30 -0.99
N PHE A 299 32.34 10.60 -1.25
CA PHE A 299 32.01 11.69 -0.32
C PHE A 299 30.53 11.70 0.12
N CYS A 300 29.60 11.44 -0.79
CA CYS A 300 28.17 11.40 -0.49
C CYS A 300 27.84 10.30 0.54
N LEU A 301 28.45 9.11 0.41
CA LEU A 301 28.28 8.01 1.37
C LEU A 301 28.83 8.34 2.76
N ARG A 302 29.93 9.10 2.83
CA ARG A 302 30.56 9.45 4.11
C ARG A 302 29.77 10.49 4.90
N PHE A 303 29.17 11.47 4.24
CA PHE A 303 28.72 12.70 4.91
C PHE A 303 27.29 13.17 4.58
N LYS A 304 26.63 12.63 3.55
CA LYS A 304 25.33 13.13 3.06
C LYS A 304 24.24 12.08 2.98
N MET A 305 24.59 10.81 2.78
CA MET A 305 23.64 9.72 2.58
C MET A 305 22.74 9.52 3.81
N LYS A 306 21.42 9.52 3.59
CA LYS A 306 20.38 9.30 4.60
C LYS A 306 19.66 7.97 4.40
N GLU A 307 19.47 7.55 3.16
CA GLU A 307 18.64 6.40 2.83
C GLU A 307 19.15 5.67 1.58
N ILE A 308 19.29 4.34 1.70
CA ILE A 308 19.62 3.44 0.60
C ILE A 308 18.54 2.36 0.58
N ILE A 309 17.76 2.32 -0.50
CA ILE A 309 16.72 1.30 -0.71
C ILE A 309 17.26 0.34 -1.77
N LEU A 310 17.52 -0.89 -1.37
CA LEU A 310 17.88 -1.97 -2.28
C LEU A 310 16.62 -2.76 -2.64
N PRO A 311 16.47 -3.26 -3.88
CA PRO A 311 15.44 -4.24 -4.15
C PRO A 311 15.72 -5.43 -3.25
N LYS A 312 14.66 -6.09 -2.78
CA LYS A 312 14.77 -7.36 -2.08
C LYS A 312 15.37 -8.35 -3.06
N GLN A 313 16.70 -8.43 -3.12
CA GLN A 313 17.35 -9.64 -3.59
C GLN A 313 16.80 -10.73 -2.69
N ASP A 314 16.33 -11.82 -3.28
CA ASP A 314 16.36 -13.11 -2.62
C ASP A 314 17.85 -13.42 -2.36
N ILE A 315 18.45 -12.69 -1.41
CA ILE A 315 19.72 -13.01 -0.81
C ILE A 315 19.39 -14.28 -0.05
N CYS A 316 19.47 -15.40 -0.75
CA CYS A 316 19.72 -16.72 -0.21
C CYS A 316 21.16 -16.69 0.36
N GLY A 317 21.40 -15.74 1.26
CA GLY A 317 22.53 -15.65 2.13
C GLY A 317 22.23 -16.63 3.25
N LYS A 318 23.08 -17.65 3.31
CA LYS A 318 23.16 -18.64 4.38
C LYS A 318 23.05 -17.92 5.74
N GLY A 319 21.85 -17.90 6.33
CA GLY A 319 21.60 -17.23 7.62
C GLY A 319 20.16 -16.78 7.89
N ALA A 320 19.30 -16.64 6.89
CA ALA A 320 17.86 -16.37 7.08
C ALA A 320 17.01 -17.63 6.87
N CYS A 321 15.94 -17.79 7.65
CA CYS A 321 14.95 -18.87 7.59
C CYS A 321 14.59 -19.19 6.12
N GLY A 322 15.18 -20.25 5.56
CA GLY A 322 14.82 -20.71 4.23
C GLY A 322 13.34 -21.06 4.22
N MET A 323 12.51 -20.24 3.56
CA MET A 323 11.10 -20.53 3.40
C MET A 323 10.96 -21.83 2.60
N LYS A 324 10.19 -22.77 3.14
CA LYS A 324 9.89 -24.01 2.44
C LYS A 324 8.84 -23.68 1.39
N ILE A 325 9.27 -23.57 0.13
CA ILE A 325 8.39 -23.21 -0.98
C ILE A 325 8.21 -24.43 -1.88
N GLU A 326 6.95 -24.82 -2.09
CA GLU A 326 6.57 -25.87 -3.05
C GLU A 326 5.80 -25.21 -4.20
N ARG A 327 6.27 -25.38 -5.44
CA ARG A 327 5.63 -24.82 -6.64
C ARG A 327 4.82 -25.90 -7.34
N GLY A 328 3.67 -25.51 -7.87
CA GLY A 328 2.76 -26.37 -8.62
C GLY A 328 2.28 -25.73 -9.92
N GLU A 329 1.38 -26.43 -10.61
CA GLU A 329 0.82 -25.97 -11.89
C GLU A 329 0.06 -24.64 -11.75
N HIS A 330 -0.04 -23.90 -12.87
CA HIS A 330 -0.81 -22.64 -12.97
C HIS A 330 -0.39 -21.56 -11.95
N GLY A 331 0.91 -21.46 -11.67
CA GLY A 331 1.47 -20.46 -10.75
C GLY A 331 1.06 -20.67 -9.30
N TYR A 332 0.74 -21.91 -8.91
CA TYR A 332 0.52 -22.31 -7.53
C TYR A 332 1.84 -22.27 -6.75
N VAL A 333 1.82 -21.61 -5.59
CA VAL A 333 2.97 -21.51 -4.68
C VAL A 333 2.49 -21.82 -3.27
N LEU A 334 2.88 -22.96 -2.72
CA LEU A 334 2.68 -23.26 -1.31
C LEU A 334 3.89 -22.72 -0.53
N GLU A 335 3.63 -21.71 0.29
CA GLU A 335 4.57 -21.27 1.31
C GLU A 335 4.33 -22.12 2.56
N ASP A 336 5.07 -23.22 2.63
CA ASP A 336 4.91 -24.22 3.66
C ASP A 336 5.68 -23.87 4.93
N VAL A 337 5.23 -24.46 6.03
CA VAL A 337 5.87 -24.38 7.34
C VAL A 337 6.90 -25.49 7.53
N PRO A 338 8.00 -25.24 8.26
CA PRO A 338 8.96 -26.26 8.59
C PRO A 338 8.37 -27.43 9.39
N HIS A 339 8.96 -28.59 9.22
CA HIS A 339 8.62 -29.81 9.94
C HIS A 339 9.87 -30.43 10.58
N LEU A 340 9.73 -31.12 11.72
CA LEU A 340 10.87 -31.73 12.43
C LEU A 340 11.68 -32.69 11.54
N THR A 341 11.02 -33.39 10.62
CA THR A 341 11.67 -34.32 9.66
C THR A 341 12.58 -33.63 8.67
N ASP A 342 12.46 -32.31 8.49
CA ASP A 342 13.28 -31.55 7.55
C ASP A 342 14.75 -31.48 8.00
N TYR A 343 15.01 -31.65 9.30
CA TYR A 343 16.35 -31.55 9.88
C TYR A 343 16.68 -32.60 10.94
N ILE A 344 15.71 -33.44 11.35
CA ILE A 344 15.96 -34.60 12.22
C ILE A 344 15.60 -35.89 11.45
N PRO A 345 16.59 -36.69 11.02
CA PRO A 345 16.34 -37.91 10.28
C PRO A 345 15.75 -39.00 11.19
N LYS A 346 14.87 -39.84 10.63
CA LYS A 346 14.31 -41.05 11.27
C LYS A 346 13.55 -40.79 12.59
N LEU A 347 12.56 -39.91 12.55
CA LEU A 347 11.61 -39.73 13.65
C LEU A 347 10.55 -40.82 13.68
N ASN A 348 10.21 -41.29 14.88
CA ASN A 348 9.09 -42.19 15.09
C ASN A 348 7.77 -41.44 14.93
N THR A 349 6.79 -42.11 14.35
CA THR A 349 5.41 -41.64 14.24
C THR A 349 4.49 -42.50 15.09
N HIS A 350 3.42 -41.89 15.58
CA HIS A 350 2.41 -42.53 16.41
C HIS A 350 1.01 -42.22 15.83
N PRO A 351 0.05 -43.15 15.93
CA PRO A 351 -1.33 -42.86 15.57
C PRO A 351 -1.87 -41.75 16.48
N ASN A 352 -2.57 -40.79 15.90
CA ASN A 352 -3.11 -39.68 16.66
C ASN A 352 -4.16 -40.17 17.71
N PRO A 353 -3.99 -39.89 19.01
CA PRO A 353 -4.91 -40.30 20.08
C PRO A 353 -6.36 -39.86 19.83
N MET A 354 -6.58 -38.77 19.08
CA MET A 354 -7.91 -38.27 18.76
C MET A 354 -8.77 -39.26 17.97
N ARG A 355 -8.18 -40.26 17.30
CA ARG A 355 -8.92 -41.35 16.66
C ARG A 355 -9.87 -42.08 17.61
N PHE A 356 -9.53 -42.11 18.91
CA PHE A 356 -10.31 -42.78 19.95
C PHE A 356 -11.07 -41.79 20.85
N ASN A 357 -11.02 -40.48 20.53
CA ASN A 357 -11.70 -39.48 21.33
C ASN A 357 -13.21 -39.49 21.05
N PRO A 358 -14.06 -39.71 22.07
CA PRO A 358 -15.52 -39.76 21.90
C PRO A 358 -16.11 -38.52 21.24
N ALA A 359 -15.58 -37.32 21.53
CA ALA A 359 -16.09 -36.07 20.97
C ALA A 359 -15.87 -35.97 19.45
N TYR A 360 -14.85 -36.64 18.91
CA TYR A 360 -14.53 -36.63 17.48
C TYR A 360 -15.11 -37.83 16.71
N SER A 361 -15.61 -38.84 17.41
CA SER A 361 -16.19 -40.06 16.83
C SER A 361 -17.43 -39.82 15.94
N VAL A 362 -18.11 -38.70 16.12
CA VAL A 362 -19.32 -38.32 15.36
C VAL A 362 -19.01 -37.55 14.08
N VAL A 363 -17.75 -37.15 13.86
CA VAL A 363 -17.35 -36.29 12.74
C VAL A 363 -16.99 -37.13 11.51
N LYS A 364 -17.64 -36.88 10.37
CA LYS A 364 -17.43 -37.64 9.11
C LYS A 364 -15.97 -37.62 8.61
N GLN A 365 -15.29 -36.49 8.76
CA GLN A 365 -13.88 -36.31 8.40
C GLN A 365 -13.21 -35.50 9.50
N TYR A 366 -12.52 -36.20 10.40
CA TYR A 366 -11.93 -35.62 11.62
C TYR A 366 -10.47 -35.20 11.44
N PHE A 367 -9.77 -35.74 10.44
CA PHE A 367 -8.39 -35.35 10.10
C PHE A 367 -8.35 -34.49 8.84
N VAL A 368 -7.42 -33.54 8.84
CA VAL A 368 -7.11 -32.68 7.69
C VAL A 368 -6.14 -33.41 6.77
N ASP A 369 -6.38 -33.31 5.46
CA ASP A 369 -5.51 -33.91 4.45
C ASP A 369 -4.12 -33.24 4.46
N SER A 370 -3.08 -33.99 4.08
CA SER A 370 -1.76 -33.39 3.91
C SER A 370 -1.77 -32.35 2.80
N ASP A 371 -2.55 -32.53 1.74
CA ASP A 371 -2.51 -31.66 0.56
C ASP A 371 -3.49 -30.48 0.65
N ASP A 372 -4.27 -30.40 1.75
CA ASP A 372 -5.20 -29.29 1.98
C ASP A 372 -4.44 -27.96 2.17
N THR A 373 -4.66 -27.04 1.23
CA THR A 373 -4.12 -25.68 1.29
C THR A 373 -5.21 -24.61 1.17
N VAL A 374 -4.91 -23.42 1.68
CA VAL A 374 -5.80 -22.26 1.72
C VAL A 374 -5.13 -21.12 0.94
N PRO A 375 -5.77 -20.56 -0.09
CA PRO A 375 -5.19 -19.49 -0.88
C PRO A 375 -5.08 -18.18 -0.08
N GLU A 376 -4.00 -17.41 -0.30
CA GLU A 376 -3.85 -16.03 0.24
C GLU A 376 -4.86 -15.08 -0.42
N LYS A 377 -5.15 -15.28 -1.72
CA LYS A 377 -6.14 -14.49 -2.47
C LYS A 377 -7.21 -15.40 -3.05
N VAL A 378 -8.45 -15.20 -2.59
CA VAL A 378 -9.63 -15.91 -3.14
C VAL A 378 -10.27 -15.20 -4.32
N VAL A 379 -10.06 -13.89 -4.45
CA VAL A 379 -10.52 -13.10 -5.59
C VAL A 379 -9.38 -12.99 -6.58
N VAL A 380 -9.52 -13.66 -7.71
CA VAL A 380 -8.53 -13.73 -8.79
C VAL A 380 -9.22 -13.58 -10.15
N HIS A 381 -8.49 -13.14 -11.16
CA HIS A 381 -9.00 -13.13 -12.53
C HIS A 381 -8.99 -14.55 -13.11
N LYS A 382 -9.87 -14.83 -14.07
CA LYS A 382 -10.04 -16.17 -14.66
C LYS A 382 -8.73 -16.81 -15.13
N ASN A 383 -7.80 -16.00 -15.66
CA ASN A 383 -6.54 -16.46 -16.24
C ASN A 383 -5.31 -16.06 -15.41
N SER A 384 -5.48 -15.45 -14.23
CA SER A 384 -4.33 -15.10 -13.37
C SER A 384 -3.78 -16.34 -12.64
N PRO A 385 -2.49 -16.38 -12.30
CA PRO A 385 -1.90 -17.47 -11.53
C PRO A 385 -2.65 -17.67 -10.20
N ARG A 386 -2.67 -18.92 -9.73
CA ARG A 386 -3.28 -19.28 -8.43
C ARG A 386 -2.63 -18.54 -7.25
N GLY A 387 -1.35 -18.25 -7.36
CA GLY A 387 -0.62 -17.47 -6.38
C GLY A 387 -0.29 -18.27 -5.12
N VAL A 388 -0.14 -17.55 -4.01
CA VAL A 388 0.34 -18.10 -2.74
C VAL A 388 -0.77 -18.82 -1.99
N HIS A 389 -0.42 -19.96 -1.40
CA HIS A 389 -1.24 -20.79 -0.56
C HIS A 389 -0.51 -21.10 0.74
N PHE A 390 -1.29 -21.31 1.82
CA PHE A 390 -0.81 -21.75 3.13
C PHE A 390 -1.37 -23.11 3.48
N ARG A 391 -0.63 -23.88 4.28
CA ARG A 391 -1.09 -25.20 4.72
C ARG A 391 -2.28 -25.07 5.67
N ARG A 392 -3.33 -25.88 5.44
CA ARG A 392 -4.51 -25.89 6.31
C ARG A 392 -4.16 -26.46 7.69
N ALA A 393 -4.52 -25.73 8.75
CA ALA A 393 -4.32 -26.16 10.12
C ALA A 393 -5.35 -27.22 10.54
N GLY A 394 -4.95 -28.06 11.50
CA GLY A 394 -5.83 -29.07 12.08
C GLY A 394 -5.13 -30.40 12.37
N PRO A 395 -5.87 -31.37 12.94
CA PRO A 395 -5.30 -32.63 13.36
C PRO A 395 -4.88 -33.51 12.18
N ARG A 396 -3.73 -34.17 12.33
CA ARG A 396 -3.19 -35.15 11.36
C ARG A 396 -3.39 -36.57 11.84
N GLN A 397 -3.41 -37.53 10.91
CA GLN A 397 -3.56 -38.96 11.22
C GLN A 397 -2.41 -39.50 12.08
N GLN A 398 -1.20 -39.01 11.81
CA GLN A 398 0.01 -39.38 12.51
C GLN A 398 0.54 -38.17 13.30
N VAL A 399 1.10 -38.43 14.47
CA VAL A 399 1.78 -37.44 15.33
C VAL A 399 3.22 -37.88 15.58
N TYR A 400 4.09 -36.93 15.90
CA TYR A 400 5.53 -37.15 16.11
C TYR A 400 5.94 -37.09 17.59
N PHE A 401 4.94 -36.90 18.45
CA PHE A 401 5.06 -36.95 19.89
C PHE A 401 4.06 -37.93 20.49
N SER A 402 4.53 -38.84 21.33
CA SER A 402 3.68 -39.60 22.24
C SER A 402 3.20 -38.70 23.40
N PRO A 403 2.04 -38.93 24.01
CA PRO A 403 1.56 -38.07 25.10
C PRO A 403 2.51 -37.98 26.29
N ASP A 404 3.14 -39.10 26.66
CA ASP A 404 4.03 -39.22 27.82
C ASP A 404 5.39 -38.56 27.61
N GLU A 405 5.84 -38.40 26.36
CA GLU A 405 7.10 -37.72 26.06
C GLU A 405 6.95 -36.20 26.05
N VAL A 406 5.74 -35.67 25.87
CA VAL A 406 5.52 -34.22 25.74
C VAL A 406 5.78 -33.52 27.07
N HIS A 407 6.63 -32.50 27.01
CA HIS A 407 6.82 -31.51 28.04
C HIS A 407 6.65 -30.14 27.40
N ALA A 408 5.45 -29.58 27.57
CA ALA A 408 5.05 -28.33 26.93
C ALA A 408 5.30 -27.13 27.84
N CYS A 409 5.67 -26.00 27.26
CA CYS A 409 5.68 -24.71 27.93
C CYS A 409 4.86 -23.65 27.18
N ILE A 410 4.25 -22.75 27.94
CA ILE A 410 3.46 -21.62 27.43
C ILE A 410 4.07 -20.33 27.99
N VAL A 411 4.26 -19.33 27.13
CA VAL A 411 4.75 -18.00 27.52
C VAL A 411 3.92 -16.89 26.89
N THR A 412 3.59 -15.85 27.68
CA THR A 412 2.89 -14.65 27.20
C THR A 412 3.79 -13.42 27.25
N CYS A 413 3.99 -12.76 26.11
CA CYS A 413 4.88 -11.60 25.98
C CYS A 413 4.16 -10.35 25.43
N GLY A 414 4.74 -9.18 25.72
CA GLY A 414 4.27 -7.89 25.23
C GLY A 414 3.15 -7.27 26.07
N GLY A 415 2.37 -6.38 25.46
CA GLY A 415 1.23 -5.75 26.13
C GLY A 415 -0.02 -6.64 26.19
N LEU A 416 -0.88 -6.41 27.18
CA LEU A 416 -2.12 -7.16 27.39
C LEU A 416 -3.08 -7.06 26.20
N CYS A 417 -3.89 -8.09 26.04
CA CYS A 417 -4.93 -8.25 25.01
C CYS A 417 -6.06 -9.12 25.61
N PRO A 418 -7.34 -8.81 25.36
CA PRO A 418 -8.42 -9.73 25.70
C PRO A 418 -8.20 -11.10 25.05
N GLY A 419 -8.50 -12.19 25.77
CA GLY A 419 -8.35 -13.56 25.25
C GLY A 419 -7.03 -14.27 25.56
N LEU A 420 -6.03 -13.58 26.12
CA LEU A 420 -4.76 -14.20 26.55
C LEU A 420 -4.97 -15.43 27.46
N ASN A 421 -5.79 -15.29 28.50
CA ASN A 421 -6.12 -16.39 29.40
C ASN A 421 -6.93 -17.50 28.71
N THR A 422 -7.79 -17.15 27.75
CA THR A 422 -8.54 -18.14 26.96
C THR A 422 -7.57 -18.98 26.15
N VAL A 423 -6.61 -18.37 25.44
CA VAL A 423 -5.58 -19.11 24.70
C VAL A 423 -4.79 -20.06 25.62
N ILE A 424 -4.32 -19.59 26.78
CA ILE A 424 -3.60 -20.43 27.75
C ILE A 424 -4.46 -21.63 28.16
N ARG A 425 -5.73 -21.38 28.54
CA ARG A 425 -6.67 -22.43 28.94
C ARG A 425 -6.85 -23.46 27.83
N GLU A 426 -7.10 -23.01 26.62
CA GLU A 426 -7.43 -23.89 25.49
C GLU A 426 -6.23 -24.72 25.04
N ILE A 427 -4.99 -24.21 25.12
CA ILE A 427 -3.78 -25.02 24.90
C ILE A 427 -3.69 -26.14 25.94
N VAL A 428 -3.82 -25.81 27.24
CA VAL A 428 -3.72 -26.78 28.34
C VAL A 428 -4.83 -27.84 28.23
N CYS A 429 -6.07 -27.41 27.97
CA CYS A 429 -7.21 -28.30 27.81
C CYS A 429 -7.09 -29.19 26.57
N ALA A 430 -6.62 -28.66 25.44
CA ALA A 430 -6.41 -29.45 24.23
C ALA A 430 -5.31 -30.50 24.43
N LEU A 431 -4.15 -30.10 24.98
CA LEU A 431 -3.06 -31.01 25.31
C LEU A 431 -3.54 -32.15 26.23
N TYR A 432 -4.28 -31.82 27.29
CA TYR A 432 -4.74 -32.81 28.27
C TYR A 432 -5.89 -33.68 27.74
N HIS A 433 -6.99 -33.08 27.30
CA HIS A 433 -8.22 -33.82 26.95
C HIS A 433 -8.19 -34.45 25.56
N MET A 434 -7.48 -33.86 24.59
CA MET A 434 -7.42 -34.40 23.23
C MET A 434 -6.23 -35.35 23.04
N TYR A 435 -5.10 -35.03 23.67
CA TYR A 435 -3.85 -35.75 23.47
C TYR A 435 -3.34 -36.50 24.70
N GLY A 436 -3.90 -36.32 25.90
CA GLY A 436 -3.45 -37.03 27.10
C GLY A 436 -2.14 -36.50 27.71
N VAL A 437 -1.69 -35.32 27.29
CA VAL A 437 -0.45 -34.69 27.80
C VAL A 437 -0.70 -34.11 29.18
N THR A 438 0.13 -34.50 30.15
CA THR A 438 -0.02 -34.09 31.56
C THR A 438 1.03 -33.08 32.03
N ARG A 439 2.15 -32.92 31.31
CA ARG A 439 3.29 -32.09 31.70
C ARG A 439 3.27 -30.75 30.94
N VAL A 440 2.55 -29.76 31.49
CA VAL A 440 2.48 -28.42 30.92
C VAL A 440 2.94 -27.37 31.93
N LEU A 441 3.86 -26.51 31.51
CA LEU A 441 4.43 -25.42 32.32
C LEU A 441 4.06 -24.05 31.74
N GLY A 442 3.80 -23.10 32.62
CA GLY A 442 3.75 -21.67 32.30
C GLY A 442 5.07 -21.01 32.65
N ILE A 443 5.63 -20.23 31.73
CA ILE A 443 6.82 -19.41 31.96
C ILE A 443 6.37 -18.04 32.48
N ASP A 444 6.78 -17.71 33.70
CA ASP A 444 6.36 -16.49 34.39
C ASP A 444 7.08 -15.24 33.86
N GLY A 445 6.34 -14.16 33.59
CA GLY A 445 6.92 -12.85 33.26
C GLY A 445 7.56 -12.77 31.87
N GLY A 446 6.97 -13.42 30.86
CA GLY A 446 7.43 -13.34 29.46
C GLY A 446 8.78 -14.03 29.22
N TYR A 447 9.53 -13.60 28.20
CA TYR A 447 10.80 -14.28 27.84
C TYR A 447 11.86 -14.26 28.94
N ARG A 448 11.84 -13.25 29.82
CA ARG A 448 12.74 -13.18 30.98
C ARG A 448 12.53 -14.35 31.95
N GLY A 449 11.33 -14.93 31.95
CA GLY A 449 11.01 -16.11 32.75
C GLY A 449 11.90 -17.30 32.45
N PHE A 450 12.38 -17.46 31.22
CA PHE A 450 13.31 -18.53 30.86
C PHE A 450 14.66 -18.43 31.58
N TYR A 451 15.08 -17.22 31.98
CA TYR A 451 16.36 -17.00 32.68
C TYR A 451 16.29 -17.38 34.15
N SER A 452 15.08 -17.40 34.70
CA SER A 452 14.80 -17.78 36.08
C SER A 452 14.25 -19.20 36.13
N LYS A 453 14.37 -19.91 37.26
CA LYS A 453 13.73 -21.23 37.41
C LYS A 453 12.23 -21.15 37.73
N ASN A 454 11.62 -19.96 37.70
CA ASN A 454 10.22 -19.77 38.07
C ASN A 454 9.30 -20.26 36.96
N THR A 455 8.50 -21.29 37.26
CA THR A 455 7.45 -21.80 36.37
C THR A 455 6.20 -22.11 37.16
N VAL A 456 5.06 -22.04 36.49
CA VAL A 456 3.76 -22.40 37.04
C VAL A 456 3.32 -23.72 36.42
N THR A 457 2.98 -24.72 37.23
CA THR A 457 2.39 -25.96 36.71
C THR A 457 0.97 -25.69 36.23
N LEU A 458 0.69 -25.98 34.96
CA LEU A 458 -0.63 -25.76 34.35
C LEU A 458 -1.36 -27.10 34.20
N THR A 459 -2.56 -27.17 34.78
CA THR A 459 -3.46 -28.32 34.67
C THR A 459 -4.86 -27.81 34.32
N PRO A 460 -5.77 -28.64 33.77
CA PRO A 460 -7.15 -28.24 33.50
C PRO A 460 -7.85 -27.61 34.71
N LYS A 461 -7.54 -28.11 35.92
CA LYS A 461 -8.05 -27.55 37.17
C LYS A 461 -7.52 -26.13 37.44
N VAL A 462 -6.23 -25.89 37.22
CA VAL A 462 -5.61 -24.57 37.41
C VAL A 462 -6.15 -23.54 36.41
N VAL A 463 -6.42 -23.95 35.17
CA VAL A 463 -6.87 -23.05 34.10
C VAL A 463 -8.39 -22.97 33.94
N ASN A 464 -9.18 -23.67 34.77
CA ASN A 464 -10.61 -23.86 34.54
C ASN A 464 -11.36 -22.54 34.28
N ASP A 465 -11.10 -21.52 35.11
CA ASP A 465 -11.84 -20.25 35.13
C ASP A 465 -11.05 -19.03 34.64
N ILE A 466 -9.81 -19.22 34.18
CA ILE A 466 -8.95 -18.07 33.82
C ILE A 466 -9.50 -17.29 32.61
N HIS A 467 -10.22 -17.95 31.71
CA HIS A 467 -10.87 -17.34 30.53
C HIS A 467 -11.91 -16.27 30.91
N LYS A 468 -12.46 -16.29 32.13
CA LYS A 468 -13.40 -15.29 32.64
C LYS A 468 -12.73 -13.98 33.09
N ARG A 469 -11.40 -13.94 33.08
CA ARG A 469 -10.59 -12.83 33.56
C ARG A 469 -9.78 -12.26 32.40
N GLY A 470 -9.68 -10.93 32.32
CA GLY A 470 -8.72 -10.30 31.42
C GLY A 470 -7.27 -10.41 31.93
N GLY A 471 -6.34 -9.89 31.12
CA GLY A 471 -4.90 -10.01 31.39
C GLY A 471 -4.35 -11.42 31.14
N THR A 472 -3.26 -11.78 31.81
CA THR A 472 -2.62 -13.10 31.73
C THR A 472 -2.23 -13.59 33.13
N VAL A 473 -2.54 -14.85 33.45
CA VAL A 473 -2.14 -15.50 34.70
C VAL A 473 -0.64 -15.80 34.78
N LEU A 474 0.07 -15.77 33.66
CA LEU A 474 1.52 -16.01 33.59
C LEU A 474 2.35 -14.73 33.71
N GLY A 475 1.70 -13.56 33.86
CA GLY A 475 2.37 -12.28 33.71
C GLY A 475 2.90 -12.05 32.29
N SER A 476 3.44 -10.86 32.04
CA SER A 476 4.03 -10.56 30.75
C SER A 476 5.15 -9.55 30.87
N SER A 477 6.10 -9.59 29.93
CA SER A 477 7.19 -8.62 29.83
C SER A 477 7.40 -8.16 28.38
N ARG A 478 8.00 -6.98 28.25
CA ARG A 478 8.55 -6.46 27.00
C ARG A 478 10.04 -6.81 26.91
N GLY A 479 10.53 -7.09 25.69
CA GLY A 479 11.95 -7.41 25.42
C GLY A 479 12.44 -8.74 26.00
N GLY A 480 13.77 -8.88 26.09
CA GLY A 480 14.42 -10.01 26.78
C GLY A 480 14.37 -11.34 26.03
N HIS A 481 14.64 -11.38 24.72
CA HIS A 481 14.70 -12.61 23.92
C HIS A 481 16.15 -13.07 23.65
N ASP A 482 17.01 -13.08 24.67
CA ASP A 482 18.35 -13.70 24.60
C ASP A 482 18.24 -15.17 24.17
N LYS A 483 18.52 -15.40 22.88
CA LYS A 483 18.31 -16.68 22.18
C LYS A 483 19.00 -17.85 22.87
N SER A 484 20.25 -17.67 23.29
CA SER A 484 21.06 -18.75 23.85
C SER A 484 20.47 -19.18 25.18
N LYS A 485 20.19 -18.24 26.08
CA LYS A 485 19.61 -18.55 27.40
C LYS A 485 18.24 -19.20 27.32
N ILE A 486 17.41 -18.78 26.36
CA ILE A 486 16.08 -19.38 26.16
C ILE A 486 16.22 -20.83 25.69
N VAL A 487 17.06 -21.08 24.67
CA VAL A 487 17.24 -22.43 24.13
C VAL A 487 17.96 -23.34 25.12
N ASP A 488 18.93 -22.82 25.87
CA ASP A 488 19.57 -23.53 26.98
C ASP A 488 18.52 -23.95 28.03
N SER A 489 17.64 -23.03 28.44
CA SER A 489 16.55 -23.35 29.37
C SER A 489 15.54 -24.36 28.81
N ILE A 490 15.27 -24.33 27.50
CA ILE A 490 14.38 -25.32 26.85
C ILE A 490 15.03 -26.71 26.93
N GLN A 491 16.32 -26.79 26.60
CA GLN A 491 17.09 -28.02 26.60
C GLN A 491 17.27 -28.58 28.03
N ASP A 492 17.68 -27.76 28.99
CA ASP A 492 17.94 -28.15 30.38
C ASP A 492 16.70 -28.69 31.09
N ARG A 493 15.52 -28.17 30.73
CA ARG A 493 14.23 -28.61 31.29
C ARG A 493 13.59 -29.76 30.50
N GLY A 494 14.21 -30.18 29.40
CA GLY A 494 13.65 -31.18 28.49
C GLY A 494 12.30 -30.76 27.93
N ILE A 495 12.11 -29.47 27.63
CA ILE A 495 10.89 -28.95 27.00
C ILE A 495 10.97 -29.27 25.50
N ASN A 496 9.91 -29.84 24.95
CA ASN A 496 9.84 -30.21 23.53
C ASN A 496 8.67 -29.59 22.77
N GLN A 497 7.81 -28.82 23.44
CA GLN A 497 6.80 -27.99 22.78
C GLN A 497 6.77 -26.61 23.44
N VAL A 498 6.95 -25.56 22.64
CA VAL A 498 7.05 -24.17 23.10
C VAL A 498 5.96 -23.35 22.42
N TYR A 499 4.98 -22.93 23.20
CA TYR A 499 3.87 -22.09 22.75
C TYR A 499 4.12 -20.63 23.12
N ILE A 500 4.31 -19.78 22.11
CA ILE A 500 4.71 -18.39 22.30
C ILE A 500 3.56 -17.46 21.90
N ILE A 501 2.95 -16.80 22.88
CA ILE A 501 1.81 -15.89 22.68
C ILE A 501 2.31 -14.45 22.78
N GLY A 502 2.24 -13.68 21.70
CA GLY A 502 2.73 -12.31 21.71
C GLY A 502 2.64 -11.58 20.37
N GLY A 503 2.90 -10.28 20.36
CA GLY A 503 2.87 -9.46 19.15
C GLY A 503 4.16 -9.60 18.32
N ASP A 504 4.37 -8.69 17.36
CA ASP A 504 5.44 -8.81 16.36
C ASP A 504 6.84 -8.99 16.94
N GLY A 505 7.21 -8.18 17.93
CA GLY A 505 8.51 -8.32 18.60
C GLY A 505 8.67 -9.67 19.30
N THR A 506 7.57 -10.26 19.77
CA THR A 506 7.57 -11.62 20.32
C THR A 506 7.74 -12.67 19.22
N GLN A 507 7.03 -12.54 18.09
CA GLN A 507 7.12 -13.49 16.98
C GLN A 507 8.49 -13.43 16.28
N LYS A 508 9.11 -12.25 16.20
CA LYS A 508 10.52 -12.11 15.80
C LYS A 508 11.46 -12.90 16.73
N GLY A 509 11.23 -12.80 18.04
CA GLY A 509 11.93 -13.63 19.02
C GLY A 509 11.70 -15.13 18.81
N ALA A 510 10.46 -15.54 18.53
CA ALA A 510 10.08 -16.93 18.28
C ALA A 510 10.81 -17.50 17.05
N ALA A 511 10.93 -16.71 15.98
CA ALA A 511 11.69 -17.08 14.79
C ALA A 511 13.17 -17.35 15.11
N VAL A 512 13.80 -16.46 15.89
CA VAL A 512 15.21 -16.63 16.30
C VAL A 512 15.40 -17.84 17.22
N ILE A 513 14.45 -18.11 18.13
CA ILE A 513 14.47 -19.29 19.00
C ILE A 513 14.34 -20.57 18.17
N PHE A 514 13.43 -20.58 17.20
CA PHE A 514 13.23 -21.69 16.27
C PHE A 514 14.51 -22.01 15.49
N GLU A 515 15.16 -21.01 14.90
CA GLU A 515 16.40 -21.21 14.14
C GLU A 515 17.51 -21.79 15.00
N GLU A 516 17.64 -21.35 16.26
CA GLU A 516 18.64 -21.88 17.17
C GLU A 516 18.33 -23.33 17.60
N ILE A 517 17.06 -23.68 17.83
CA ILE A 517 16.62 -25.06 18.07
C ILE A 517 16.95 -25.96 16.88
N LYS A 518 16.64 -25.48 15.67
CA LYS A 518 16.95 -26.18 14.40
C LYS A 518 18.46 -26.37 14.23
N ARG A 519 19.25 -25.32 14.45
CA ARG A 519 20.73 -25.36 14.37
C ARG A 519 21.34 -26.38 15.33
N ARG A 520 20.77 -26.52 16.54
CA ARG A 520 21.20 -27.50 17.54
C ARG A 520 20.64 -28.91 17.33
N GLY A 521 19.72 -29.11 16.37
CA GLY A 521 19.09 -30.40 16.12
C GLY A 521 18.22 -30.89 17.29
N ILE A 522 17.67 -29.98 18.08
CA ILE A 522 16.85 -30.33 19.25
C ILE A 522 15.46 -30.76 18.76
N LYS A 523 14.96 -31.92 19.23
CA LYS A 523 13.59 -32.37 18.98
C LYS A 523 12.57 -31.54 19.78
N ALA A 524 12.39 -30.28 19.39
CA ALA A 524 11.44 -29.35 19.99
C ALA A 524 10.68 -28.54 18.94
N VAL A 525 9.39 -28.32 19.19
CA VAL A 525 8.52 -27.48 18.36
C VAL A 525 8.41 -26.08 18.94
N VAL A 526 8.46 -25.07 18.07
CA VAL A 526 8.08 -23.70 18.38
C VAL A 526 6.82 -23.33 17.59
N ALA A 527 5.74 -23.04 18.30
CA ALA A 527 4.46 -22.60 17.75
C ALA A 527 4.10 -21.20 18.29
N GLY A 528 3.89 -20.26 17.39
CA GLY A 528 3.49 -18.89 17.73
C GLY A 528 1.99 -18.67 17.66
N ILE A 529 1.47 -17.84 18.57
CA ILE A 529 0.09 -17.35 18.54
C ILE A 529 0.17 -15.83 18.52
N PRO A 530 -0.15 -15.18 17.39
CA PRO A 530 0.15 -13.78 17.19
C PRO A 530 -0.91 -12.93 17.92
N LYS A 531 -0.44 -12.04 18.79
CA LYS A 531 -1.27 -11.24 19.70
C LYS A 531 -1.11 -9.76 19.38
N THR A 532 -2.10 -9.19 18.72
CA THR A 532 -2.29 -7.74 18.56
C THR A 532 -3.77 -7.42 18.73
N ILE A 533 -4.08 -6.28 19.32
CA ILE A 533 -5.45 -5.75 19.28
C ILE A 533 -5.66 -4.87 18.05
N ASP A 534 -4.58 -4.41 17.40
CA ASP A 534 -4.66 -3.41 16.32
C ASP A 534 -5.05 -4.05 14.97
N ASN A 535 -5.19 -5.38 14.92
CA ASN A 535 -5.48 -6.17 13.72
C ASN A 535 -4.49 -5.92 12.55
N ASP A 536 -3.23 -5.72 12.89
CA ASP A 536 -2.15 -5.31 11.97
C ASP A 536 -1.23 -6.46 11.55
N ILE A 537 -1.57 -7.71 11.87
CA ILE A 537 -0.78 -8.88 11.45
C ILE A 537 -1.06 -9.19 9.98
N ALA A 538 0.00 -9.24 9.17
CA ALA A 538 -0.09 -9.63 7.77
C ALA A 538 -0.72 -11.02 7.57
N VAL A 539 -1.31 -11.24 6.39
CA VAL A 539 -1.91 -12.51 5.94
C VAL A 539 -3.20 -12.92 6.66
N ILE A 540 -3.33 -12.69 7.97
CA ILE A 540 -4.50 -13.13 8.73
C ILE A 540 -5.68 -12.17 8.56
N ASP A 541 -6.89 -12.72 8.52
CA ASP A 541 -8.14 -11.97 8.41
C ASP A 541 -8.38 -11.10 9.65
N LYS A 542 -8.08 -11.66 10.83
CA LYS A 542 -8.38 -11.05 12.13
C LYS A 542 -7.44 -11.55 13.22
N SER A 543 -7.00 -10.68 14.13
CA SER A 543 -6.30 -11.03 15.37
C SER A 543 -7.25 -11.20 16.55
N PHE A 544 -6.91 -12.07 17.50
CA PHE A 544 -7.77 -12.28 18.67
C PHE A 544 -7.71 -11.07 19.61
N GLY A 545 -8.86 -10.74 20.19
CA GLY A 545 -9.05 -9.58 21.05
C GLY A 545 -9.45 -8.31 20.27
N PHE A 546 -9.43 -8.34 18.94
CA PHE A 546 -9.86 -7.21 18.10
C PHE A 546 -11.35 -6.92 18.25
N ASP A 547 -12.23 -7.93 18.16
CA ASP A 547 -13.68 -7.71 18.28
C ASP A 547 -14.04 -7.18 19.67
N THR A 548 -13.41 -7.73 20.71
CA THR A 548 -13.58 -7.25 22.08
C THR A 548 -13.08 -5.81 22.20
N ALA A 549 -11.96 -5.46 21.57
CA ALA A 549 -11.44 -4.11 21.60
C ALA A 549 -12.37 -3.10 20.92
N VAL A 550 -12.97 -3.48 19.80
CA VAL A 550 -13.99 -2.68 19.10
C VAL A 550 -15.24 -2.49 19.96
N GLU A 551 -15.71 -3.54 20.63
CA GLU A 551 -16.87 -3.48 21.52
C GLU A 551 -16.64 -2.55 22.72
N GLU A 552 -15.48 -2.65 23.38
CA GLU A 552 -15.14 -1.74 24.50
C GLU A 552 -14.87 -0.31 24.02
N ALA A 553 -14.30 -0.12 22.83
CA ALA A 553 -14.14 1.19 22.22
C ALA A 553 -15.50 1.85 21.96
N GLN A 554 -16.49 1.08 21.48
CA GLN A 554 -17.87 1.56 21.30
C GLN A 554 -18.47 2.05 22.62
N ARG A 555 -18.25 1.35 23.74
CA ARG A 555 -18.76 1.81 25.04
C ARG A 555 -18.19 3.18 25.44
N ALA A 556 -16.91 3.43 25.15
CA ALA A 556 -16.28 4.73 25.39
C ALA A 556 -16.83 5.81 24.45
N ILE A 557 -17.07 5.48 23.17
CA ILE A 557 -17.70 6.38 22.20
C ILE A 557 -19.11 6.76 22.64
N ASN A 558 -19.92 5.79 23.06
CA ASN A 558 -21.29 6.05 23.52
C ASN A 558 -21.30 6.98 24.74
N ALA A 559 -20.38 6.80 25.68
CA ALA A 559 -20.23 7.71 26.82
C ALA A 559 -19.83 9.13 26.37
N ALA A 560 -18.92 9.24 25.40
CA ALA A 560 -18.52 10.53 24.83
C ALA A 560 -19.68 11.22 24.11
N HIS A 561 -20.51 10.46 23.41
CA HIS A 561 -21.68 10.97 22.71
C HIS A 561 -22.71 11.53 23.69
N VAL A 562 -23.06 10.80 24.75
CA VAL A 562 -23.98 11.27 25.79
C VAL A 562 -23.46 12.56 26.46
N GLU A 563 -22.16 12.62 26.77
CA GLU A 563 -21.53 13.82 27.33
C GLU A 563 -21.55 15.01 26.36
N ALA A 564 -21.33 14.77 25.07
CA ALA A 564 -21.35 15.81 24.04
C ALA A 564 -22.76 16.35 23.82
N GLU A 565 -23.77 15.49 23.74
CA GLU A 565 -25.17 15.88 23.55
C GLU A 565 -25.74 16.62 24.77
N SER A 566 -25.24 16.30 25.97
CA SER A 566 -25.71 16.91 27.22
C SER A 566 -25.16 18.32 27.49
N ALA A 567 -24.33 18.88 26.61
CA ALA A 567 -23.71 20.19 26.77
C ALA A 567 -23.88 21.06 25.50
N GLU A 568 -24.08 22.37 25.69
CA GLU A 568 -24.11 23.31 24.57
C GLU A 568 -22.75 23.34 23.85
N ASN A 569 -22.77 23.14 22.53
CA ASN A 569 -21.58 22.99 21.69
C ASN A 569 -20.60 21.96 22.29
N GLY A 570 -21.14 20.82 22.74
CA GLY A 570 -20.39 19.76 23.40
C GLY A 570 -19.52 18.98 22.42
N ILE A 571 -18.28 18.69 22.80
CA ILE A 571 -17.33 17.88 22.02
C ILE A 571 -16.85 16.71 22.86
N GLY A 572 -17.12 15.49 22.41
CA GLY A 572 -16.58 14.26 22.98
C GLY A 572 -15.37 13.77 22.19
N VAL A 573 -14.17 13.84 22.77
CA VAL A 573 -12.94 13.31 22.14
C VAL A 573 -12.58 11.97 22.77
N VAL A 574 -12.49 10.92 21.96
CA VAL A 574 -12.12 9.57 22.39
C VAL A 574 -10.82 9.14 21.73
N LYS A 575 -9.77 8.93 22.54
CA LYS A 575 -8.52 8.34 22.05
C LYS A 575 -8.62 6.82 22.02
N LEU A 576 -8.40 6.20 20.88
CA LEU A 576 -8.37 4.74 20.74
C LEU A 576 -6.96 4.22 20.46
N MET A 577 -6.79 2.91 20.66
CA MET A 577 -5.59 2.18 20.25
C MET A 577 -5.47 2.22 18.71
N GLY A 578 -4.24 2.03 18.21
CA GLY A 578 -3.91 2.17 16.79
C GLY A 578 -2.60 2.90 16.60
N ARG A 579 -1.49 2.24 16.93
CA ARG A 579 -0.14 2.84 16.89
C ARG A 579 0.33 3.10 15.47
N TYR A 580 0.17 2.11 14.61
CA TYR A 580 0.61 2.12 13.21
C TYR A 580 -0.54 1.93 12.24
N SER A 581 -1.68 1.45 12.73
CA SER A 581 -2.89 1.22 11.95
C SER A 581 -4.16 1.67 12.66
N GLY A 582 -5.14 2.12 11.89
CA GLY A 582 -6.40 2.70 12.37
C GLY A 582 -7.58 1.73 12.50
N PHE A 583 -7.38 0.41 12.47
CA PHE A 583 -8.48 -0.55 12.35
C PHE A 583 -9.50 -0.47 13.50
N ILE A 584 -9.04 -0.38 14.76
CA ILE A 584 -9.97 -0.25 15.91
C ILE A 584 -10.81 1.03 15.77
N ALA A 585 -10.18 2.16 15.46
CA ALA A 585 -10.87 3.43 15.30
C ALA A 585 -11.89 3.39 14.14
N MET A 586 -11.50 2.82 13.00
CA MET A 586 -12.39 2.65 11.85
C MET A 586 -13.59 1.75 12.16
N TYR A 587 -13.35 0.57 12.72
CA TYR A 587 -14.42 -0.39 13.03
C TYR A 587 -15.32 0.09 14.17
N ALA A 588 -14.77 0.69 15.22
CA ALA A 588 -15.57 1.25 16.33
C ALA A 588 -16.45 2.41 15.86
N THR A 589 -15.93 3.27 14.98
CA THR A 589 -16.71 4.35 14.34
C THR A 589 -17.87 3.79 13.52
N LEU A 590 -17.60 2.82 12.64
CA LEU A 590 -18.63 2.18 11.82
C LEU A 590 -19.69 1.44 12.65
N ALA A 591 -19.28 0.84 13.78
CA ALA A 591 -20.16 0.12 14.68
C ALA A 591 -21.04 1.05 15.54
N SER A 592 -20.48 2.17 16.03
CA SER A 592 -21.22 3.16 16.83
C SER A 592 -22.20 3.96 15.99
N ARG A 593 -21.77 4.48 14.82
CA ARG A 593 -22.51 5.46 14.00
C ARG A 593 -22.75 6.83 14.63
N ASP A 594 -22.29 7.06 15.86
CA ASP A 594 -22.45 8.33 16.58
C ASP A 594 -21.21 9.25 16.45
N VAL A 595 -20.21 8.82 15.67
CA VAL A 595 -18.95 9.54 15.47
C VAL A 595 -19.07 10.47 14.27
N ASP A 596 -18.70 11.74 14.45
CA ASP A 596 -18.66 12.73 13.38
C ASP A 596 -17.31 12.82 12.68
N LEU A 597 -16.23 12.49 13.41
CA LEU A 597 -14.87 12.58 12.90
C LEU A 597 -14.00 11.44 13.43
N CYS A 598 -13.43 10.65 12.54
CA CYS A 598 -12.48 9.58 12.83
C CYS A 598 -11.12 9.90 12.19
N LEU A 599 -10.08 10.00 13.02
CA LEU A 599 -8.71 10.28 12.64
C LEU A 599 -7.83 9.04 12.88
N ILE A 600 -7.12 8.60 11.84
CA ILE A 600 -6.28 7.40 11.85
C ILE A 600 -4.86 7.70 11.36
N PRO A 601 -3.84 6.89 11.71
CA PRO A 601 -2.45 7.10 11.28
C PRO A 601 -2.28 7.15 9.75
N GLU A 602 -3.13 6.44 9.01
CA GLU A 602 -3.05 6.31 7.56
C GLU A 602 -3.67 7.49 6.79
N SER A 603 -4.49 8.32 7.45
CA SER A 603 -5.17 9.44 6.82
C SER A 603 -4.64 10.77 7.41
N PRO A 604 -3.70 11.43 6.70
CA PRO A 604 -3.20 12.75 7.08
C PRO A 604 -4.32 13.78 7.19
N PHE A 605 -4.13 14.76 8.07
CA PHE A 605 -5.02 15.90 8.24
C PHE A 605 -4.25 17.15 8.66
N PHE A 606 -4.86 18.32 8.52
CA PHE A 606 -4.30 19.60 8.94
C PHE A 606 -5.35 20.40 9.72
N LEU A 607 -4.87 21.26 10.63
CA LEU A 607 -5.75 21.94 11.59
C LEU A 607 -6.41 23.21 11.04
N GLU A 608 -5.62 24.10 10.43
CA GLU A 608 -6.02 25.45 10.01
C GLU A 608 -6.02 25.61 8.48
N GLY A 609 -6.89 26.48 7.96
CA GLY A 609 -7.03 26.77 6.53
C GLY A 609 -8.33 26.22 5.95
N GLU A 610 -8.62 26.56 4.69
CA GLU A 610 -9.81 26.09 3.97
C GLU A 610 -9.81 24.56 3.86
N GLY A 611 -10.90 23.94 4.33
CA GLY A 611 -11.02 22.48 4.42
C GLY A 611 -10.29 21.85 5.60
N GLY A 612 -9.78 22.64 6.54
CA GLY A 612 -9.07 22.18 7.73
C GLY A 612 -10.00 21.61 8.81
N LEU A 613 -9.39 20.91 9.78
CA LEU A 613 -10.11 20.27 10.88
C LEU A 613 -10.94 21.28 11.70
N PHE A 614 -10.39 22.45 12.03
CA PHE A 614 -11.11 23.42 12.86
C PHE A 614 -12.35 23.99 12.17
N GLU A 615 -12.28 24.23 10.86
CA GLU A 615 -13.43 24.68 10.07
C GLU A 615 -14.53 23.61 10.07
N TYR A 616 -14.16 22.35 9.91
CA TYR A 616 -15.10 21.23 9.97
C TYR A 616 -15.77 21.11 11.36
N VAL A 617 -15.00 21.23 12.45
CA VAL A 617 -15.52 21.21 13.82
C VAL A 617 -16.53 22.36 14.03
N GLU A 618 -16.18 23.59 13.62
CA GLU A 618 -17.09 24.74 13.75
C GLU A 618 -18.38 24.54 12.95
N LYS A 619 -18.28 24.00 11.73
CA LYS A 619 -19.44 23.68 10.89
C LYS A 619 -20.35 22.65 11.57
N ARG A 620 -19.81 21.54 12.05
CA ARG A 620 -20.59 20.47 12.71
C ARG A 620 -21.27 20.96 13.98
N LEU A 621 -20.60 21.76 14.79
CA LEU A 621 -21.21 22.35 15.99
C LEU A 621 -22.37 23.29 15.65
N LYS A 622 -22.26 24.10 14.60
CA LYS A 622 -23.38 24.95 14.13
C LYS A 622 -24.56 24.15 13.59
N GLU A 623 -24.31 23.01 12.95
CA GLU A 623 -25.34 22.15 12.38
C GLU A 623 -26.07 21.32 13.44
N ASN A 624 -25.33 20.72 14.38
CA ASN A 624 -25.84 19.68 15.28
C ASN A 624 -25.84 20.06 16.76
N GLY A 625 -25.15 21.13 17.16
CA GLY A 625 -24.98 21.54 18.55
C GLY A 625 -24.02 20.67 19.39
N HIS A 626 -23.52 19.57 18.83
CA HIS A 626 -22.54 18.69 19.49
C HIS A 626 -21.69 17.94 18.43
N MET A 627 -20.60 17.31 18.87
CA MET A 627 -19.71 16.53 18.01
C MET A 627 -18.97 15.43 18.77
N VAL A 628 -18.78 14.27 18.15
CA VAL A 628 -17.91 13.19 18.64
C VAL A 628 -16.72 12.97 17.71
N ILE A 629 -15.52 13.00 18.29
CA ILE A 629 -14.25 12.82 17.59
C ILE A 629 -13.55 11.58 18.13
N VAL A 630 -13.27 10.63 17.25
CA VAL A 630 -12.43 9.45 17.53
C VAL A 630 -11.04 9.69 16.94
N VAL A 631 -10.00 9.49 17.73
CA VAL A 631 -8.60 9.63 17.29
C VAL A 631 -7.78 8.42 17.71
N ALA A 632 -7.17 7.73 16.75
CA ALA A 632 -6.22 6.67 17.04
C ALA A 632 -4.90 7.26 17.57
N GLU A 633 -4.24 6.58 18.52
CA GLU A 633 -3.03 7.11 19.17
C GLU A 633 -1.89 7.47 18.19
N GLY A 634 -1.79 6.79 17.05
CA GLY A 634 -0.79 7.06 16.03
C GLY A 634 -1.13 8.19 15.05
N ALA A 635 -2.36 8.71 15.07
CA ALA A 635 -2.77 9.80 14.17
C ALA A 635 -2.06 11.11 14.52
N GLY A 636 -1.70 11.92 13.52
CA GLY A 636 -1.21 13.29 13.70
C GLY A 636 0.11 13.43 14.47
N GLN A 637 0.90 12.35 14.65
CA GLN A 637 2.11 12.37 15.49
C GLN A 637 3.17 13.36 14.98
N GLU A 638 3.20 13.65 13.68
CA GLU A 638 4.00 14.69 13.04
C GLU A 638 3.60 16.10 13.48
N LEU A 639 2.30 16.35 13.68
CA LEU A 639 1.78 17.63 14.19
C LEU A 639 2.12 17.80 15.68
N VAL A 640 2.04 16.72 16.46
CA VAL A 640 2.44 16.74 17.88
C VAL A 640 3.98 16.82 18.04
N ALA A 641 4.77 16.33 17.07
CA ALA A 641 6.22 16.40 17.14
C ALA A 641 6.74 17.84 16.99
N GLN A 642 6.12 18.66 16.15
CA GLN A 642 6.49 20.07 15.92
C GLN A 642 6.38 20.96 17.18
N SER A 643 5.67 20.50 18.21
CA SER A 643 5.44 21.24 19.45
C SER A 643 6.36 20.89 20.64
N ASN A 644 7.20 19.83 20.59
CA ASN A 644 8.13 19.48 21.69
C ASN A 644 9.26 18.49 21.28
N SER A 645 10.49 18.69 21.75
CA SER A 645 11.74 18.18 21.13
C SER A 645 12.43 16.95 21.78
N ALA A 646 11.72 15.98 22.38
CA ALA A 646 12.36 14.76 22.90
C ALA A 646 11.62 13.46 22.49
N THR A 647 12.36 12.52 21.88
CA THR A 647 11.87 11.19 21.51
C THR A 647 12.42 10.12 22.45
N ALA A 648 11.57 9.60 23.34
CA ALA A 648 11.90 8.48 24.21
C ALA A 648 11.48 7.13 23.57
N GLN A 649 12.13 6.03 23.97
CA GLN A 649 11.84 4.66 23.50
C GLN A 649 11.47 3.74 24.67
N ASP A 650 10.66 2.70 24.40
CA ASP A 650 10.37 1.65 25.37
C ASP A 650 11.50 0.59 25.45
N ALA A 651 11.42 -0.33 26.43
CA ALA A 651 12.42 -1.39 26.62
C ALA A 651 12.50 -2.42 25.48
N SER A 652 11.60 -2.36 24.48
CA SER A 652 11.65 -3.14 23.25
C SER A 652 12.12 -2.32 22.04
N GLY A 653 12.56 -1.08 22.25
CA GLY A 653 13.04 -0.18 21.20
C GLY A 653 11.95 0.57 20.44
N ASN A 654 10.68 0.48 20.86
CA ASN A 654 9.60 1.20 20.17
C ASN A 654 9.58 2.67 20.59
N LYS A 655 9.37 3.59 19.63
CA LYS A 655 9.17 5.01 19.93
C LYS A 655 7.94 5.21 20.82
N LEU A 656 8.07 6.01 21.87
CA LEU A 656 6.94 6.44 22.69
C LEU A 656 6.17 7.54 21.95
N LEU A 657 4.89 7.28 21.71
CA LEU A 657 3.98 8.24 21.09
C LEU A 657 3.56 9.29 22.11
N LYS A 658 3.30 10.51 21.63
CA LYS A 658 2.72 11.58 22.45
C LYS A 658 1.20 11.40 22.50
N ASP A 659 0.57 11.91 23.55
CA ASP A 659 -0.89 11.86 23.67
C ASP A 659 -1.55 12.84 22.68
N VAL A 660 -1.90 12.33 21.50
CA VAL A 660 -2.61 13.08 20.46
C VAL A 660 -4.02 13.49 20.91
N GLY A 661 -4.68 12.70 21.75
CA GLY A 661 -6.04 12.99 22.21
C GLY A 661 -6.07 14.24 23.09
N MET A 662 -5.14 14.32 24.04
CA MET A 662 -4.95 15.52 24.87
C MET A 662 -4.51 16.72 24.02
N TRP A 663 -3.52 16.54 23.15
CA TRP A 663 -3.02 17.61 22.29
C TRP A 663 -4.10 18.19 21.36
N LEU A 664 -4.93 17.32 20.75
CA LEU A 664 -6.03 17.74 19.90
C LEU A 664 -7.09 18.50 20.69
N SER A 665 -7.42 18.00 21.90
CA SER A 665 -8.34 18.65 22.82
C SER A 665 -7.90 20.07 23.18
N ASP A 666 -6.62 20.25 23.51
CA ASP A 666 -6.05 21.57 23.84
C ASP A 666 -5.99 22.49 22.62
N SER A 667 -5.67 21.94 21.45
CA SER A 667 -5.62 22.68 20.19
C SER A 667 -7.00 23.22 19.79
N ILE A 668 -8.06 22.40 19.93
CA ILE A 668 -9.45 22.83 19.69
C ILE A 668 -9.85 23.93 20.68
N LYS A 669 -9.60 23.74 21.99
CA LYS A 669 -9.91 24.77 23.00
C LYS A 669 -9.19 26.09 22.71
N ALA A 670 -7.91 26.04 22.35
CA ALA A 670 -7.12 27.22 22.03
C ALA A 670 -7.67 27.94 20.79
N HIS A 671 -8.09 27.20 19.76
CA HIS A 671 -8.68 27.76 18.55
C HIS A 671 -9.97 28.55 18.86
N PHE A 672 -10.94 27.95 19.55
CA PHE A 672 -12.21 28.60 19.89
C PHE A 672 -12.05 29.77 20.88
N ALA A 673 -11.08 29.69 21.81
CA ALA A 673 -10.74 30.81 22.67
C ALA A 673 -10.16 32.01 21.91
N LYS A 674 -9.38 31.75 20.84
CA LYS A 674 -8.77 32.78 19.99
C LYS A 674 -9.77 33.42 19.04
N THR A 675 -10.59 32.63 18.35
CA THR A 675 -11.56 33.13 17.37
C THR A 675 -12.79 33.75 18.01
N LYS A 676 -13.12 33.38 19.26
CA LYS A 676 -14.34 33.80 19.99
C LYS A 676 -15.63 33.54 19.19
N SER A 677 -15.62 32.54 18.30
CA SER A 677 -16.77 32.23 17.44
C SER A 677 -17.94 31.64 18.24
N MET A 678 -17.66 30.77 19.20
CA MET A 678 -18.64 30.16 20.11
C MET A 678 -17.98 29.61 21.38
N HIS A 679 -18.76 29.45 22.44
CA HIS A 679 -18.35 28.74 23.65
C HIS A 679 -18.52 27.23 23.43
N ILE A 680 -17.51 26.43 23.79
CA ILE A 680 -17.51 24.96 23.62
C ILE A 680 -17.31 24.24 24.97
N THR A 681 -17.88 23.04 25.09
CA THR A 681 -17.66 22.15 26.25
C THR A 681 -16.99 20.87 25.78
N LEU A 682 -15.70 20.68 26.05
CA LEU A 682 -14.95 19.51 25.56
C LEU A 682 -14.66 18.50 26.67
N LYS A 683 -15.02 17.23 26.44
CA LYS A 683 -14.67 16.07 27.29
C LYS A 683 -13.73 15.14 26.56
N TYR A 684 -12.63 14.76 27.23
CA TYR A 684 -11.64 13.83 26.71
C TYR A 684 -11.73 12.50 27.45
N ILE A 685 -11.80 11.40 26.71
CA ILE A 685 -11.89 10.03 27.23
C ILE A 685 -10.74 9.18 26.66
N ASP A 686 -9.95 8.59 27.56
CA ASP A 686 -8.93 7.61 27.23
C ASP A 686 -9.26 6.23 27.85
N PRO A 687 -9.94 5.33 27.11
CA PRO A 687 -10.30 4.00 27.55
C PRO A 687 -9.16 2.97 27.35
N THR A 688 -7.94 3.38 27.00
CA THR A 688 -6.85 2.48 26.56
C THR A 688 -6.66 1.24 27.43
N TYR A 689 -6.63 1.39 28.76
CA TYR A 689 -6.45 0.25 29.66
C TYR A 689 -7.72 -0.54 29.90
N MET A 690 -8.88 0.10 29.84
CA MET A 690 -10.19 -0.56 29.95
C MET A 690 -10.39 -1.53 28.78
N ILE A 691 -10.03 -1.13 27.57
CA ILE A 691 -10.10 -1.95 26.36
C ILE A 691 -9.22 -3.21 26.48
N ARG A 692 -8.02 -3.10 27.04
CA ARG A 692 -7.03 -4.18 27.02
C ARG A 692 -7.15 -5.18 28.17
N ALA A 693 -7.74 -4.76 29.28
CA ALA A 693 -7.74 -5.50 30.54
C ALA A 693 -9.02 -6.30 30.77
N VAL A 694 -10.01 -6.21 29.88
CA VAL A 694 -11.26 -6.96 29.96
C VAL A 694 -11.10 -8.43 29.54
N PRO A 695 -11.99 -9.32 29.99
CA PRO A 695 -12.14 -10.64 29.38
C PRO A 695 -12.60 -10.51 27.91
N SER A 696 -12.26 -11.50 27.09
CA SER A 696 -12.70 -11.57 25.69
C SER A 696 -14.20 -11.88 25.58
N ASN A 697 -14.84 -11.30 24.57
CA ASN A 697 -16.23 -11.59 24.22
C ASN A 697 -16.39 -12.98 23.58
N ALA A 698 -17.63 -13.35 23.24
CA ALA A 698 -17.94 -14.69 22.71
C ALA A 698 -17.24 -14.99 21.38
N SER A 699 -17.18 -14.02 20.47
CA SER A 699 -16.53 -14.16 19.16
C SER A 699 -15.03 -14.43 19.33
N ASP A 700 -14.35 -13.60 20.13
CA ASP A 700 -12.92 -13.77 20.41
C ASP A 700 -12.62 -15.05 21.20
N ASN A 701 -13.51 -15.48 22.10
CA ASN A 701 -13.33 -16.74 22.82
C ASN A 701 -13.34 -17.94 21.87
N ILE A 702 -14.29 -17.99 20.93
CA ILE A 702 -14.34 -19.04 19.91
C ILE A 702 -13.06 -18.99 19.06
N TYR A 703 -12.62 -17.80 18.66
CA TYR A 703 -11.43 -17.66 17.84
C TYR A 703 -10.15 -18.09 18.59
N CYS A 704 -10.00 -17.70 19.86
CA CYS A 704 -8.91 -18.14 20.73
C CYS A 704 -8.85 -19.66 20.86
N THR A 705 -10.01 -20.32 21.01
CA THR A 705 -10.10 -21.78 21.07
C THR A 705 -9.58 -22.44 19.80
N LEU A 706 -10.01 -21.96 18.64
CA LEU A 706 -9.58 -22.52 17.36
C LEU A 706 -8.10 -22.30 17.10
N LEU A 707 -7.55 -21.13 17.45
CA LEU A 707 -6.12 -20.84 17.36
C LEU A 707 -5.29 -21.76 18.25
N ALA A 708 -5.66 -21.87 19.53
CA ALA A 708 -4.98 -22.71 20.50
C ALA A 708 -4.97 -24.18 20.07
N GLN A 709 -6.13 -24.72 19.70
CA GLN A 709 -6.25 -26.11 19.23
C GLN A 709 -5.44 -26.34 17.96
N SER A 710 -5.47 -25.41 17.01
CA SER A 710 -4.68 -25.50 15.77
C SER A 710 -3.17 -25.56 16.05
N CYS A 711 -2.67 -24.71 16.96
CA CYS A 711 -1.26 -24.78 17.39
C CYS A 711 -0.92 -26.12 18.05
N VAL A 712 -1.80 -26.65 18.92
CA VAL A 712 -1.59 -27.96 19.55
C VAL A 712 -1.56 -29.08 18.52
N HIS A 713 -2.51 -29.08 17.57
CA HIS A 713 -2.54 -30.06 16.48
C HIS A 713 -1.27 -30.01 15.62
N GLY A 714 -0.81 -28.81 15.27
CA GLY A 714 0.41 -28.63 14.48
C GLY A 714 1.65 -29.12 15.22
N ALA A 715 1.76 -28.79 16.51
CA ALA A 715 2.90 -29.20 17.34
C ALA A 715 2.95 -30.71 17.56
N MET A 716 1.82 -31.34 17.88
CA MET A 716 1.75 -32.81 17.98
C MET A 716 2.09 -33.48 16.65
N ALA A 717 1.68 -32.88 15.53
CA ALA A 717 1.98 -33.34 14.20
C ALA A 717 3.41 -33.03 13.71
N GLY A 718 4.28 -32.41 14.53
CA GLY A 718 5.69 -32.17 14.19
C GLY A 718 5.96 -30.94 13.33
N PHE A 719 4.95 -30.11 13.03
CA PHE A 719 5.17 -28.79 12.44
C PHE A 719 5.82 -27.86 13.48
N THR A 720 6.68 -26.95 13.01
CA THR A 720 7.44 -26.02 13.87
C THR A 720 7.82 -24.77 13.07
N GLY A 721 8.19 -23.68 13.74
CA GLY A 721 8.55 -22.45 13.04
C GLY A 721 7.34 -21.73 12.41
N PHE A 722 6.14 -21.95 12.97
CA PHE A 722 4.89 -21.45 12.41
C PHE A 722 4.07 -20.66 13.43
N ILE A 723 3.16 -19.85 12.93
CA ILE A 723 2.00 -19.34 13.67
C ILE A 723 0.71 -20.00 13.19
N SER A 724 -0.32 -20.03 14.05
CA SER A 724 -1.70 -20.29 13.59
C SER A 724 -2.41 -18.97 13.29
N GLY A 725 -3.13 -18.91 12.18
CA GLY A 725 -3.89 -17.74 11.75
C GLY A 725 -5.17 -18.11 10.99
N LEU A 726 -6.10 -17.16 10.87
CA LEU A 726 -7.29 -17.32 10.04
C LEU A 726 -7.02 -16.67 8.67
N VAL A 727 -7.20 -17.42 7.58
CA VAL A 727 -7.09 -16.91 6.21
C VAL A 727 -8.35 -17.31 5.44
N HIS A 728 -9.09 -16.32 4.96
CA HIS A 728 -10.41 -16.48 4.33
C HIS A 728 -11.34 -17.45 5.07
N GLY A 729 -11.42 -17.30 6.40
CA GLY A 729 -12.27 -18.11 7.26
C GLY A 729 -11.78 -19.54 7.53
N ARG A 730 -10.55 -19.89 7.13
CA ARG A 730 -9.92 -21.20 7.41
C ARG A 730 -8.68 -21.04 8.28
N GLN A 731 -8.51 -21.93 9.26
CA GLN A 731 -7.30 -21.95 10.08
C GLN A 731 -6.12 -22.47 9.25
N THR A 732 -4.99 -21.79 9.32
CA THR A 732 -3.78 -22.10 8.55
C THR A 732 -2.53 -22.06 9.41
N TYR A 733 -1.50 -22.78 8.96
CA TYR A 733 -0.15 -22.61 9.47
C TYR A 733 0.59 -21.64 8.56
N ILE A 734 1.12 -20.55 9.14
CA ILE A 734 1.82 -19.50 8.41
C ILE A 734 3.26 -19.44 8.93
N PRO A 735 4.28 -19.45 8.06
CA PRO A 735 5.68 -19.35 8.48
C PRO A 735 5.96 -18.04 9.22
N PHE A 736 6.86 -18.07 10.22
CA PHE A 736 7.24 -16.85 10.94
C PHE A 736 7.74 -15.73 10.02
N SER A 737 8.43 -16.09 8.92
CA SER A 737 8.96 -15.14 7.93
C SER A 737 7.89 -14.24 7.32
N ARG A 738 6.66 -14.75 7.11
CA ARG A 738 5.57 -13.96 6.51
C ARG A 738 4.99 -12.93 7.46
N ILE A 739 4.94 -13.24 8.74
CA ILE A 739 4.33 -12.38 9.77
C ILE A 739 5.25 -11.24 10.18
N VAL A 740 6.56 -11.46 10.09
CA VAL A 740 7.57 -10.44 10.46
C VAL A 740 7.89 -9.47 9.32
N ASP A 741 7.36 -9.71 8.12
CA ASP A 741 7.72 -8.99 6.89
C ASP A 741 7.07 -7.59 6.83
N HIS A 742 5.76 -7.51 7.02
CA HIS A 742 5.01 -6.25 6.97
C HIS A 742 3.82 -6.27 7.94
N GLN A 743 3.25 -5.10 8.18
CA GLN A 743 2.04 -4.90 8.98
C GLN A 743 0.89 -4.48 8.07
N ASN A 744 -0.31 -4.97 8.35
CA ASN A 744 -1.52 -4.51 7.69
C ASN A 744 -1.87 -3.10 8.15
N LYS A 745 -2.32 -2.28 7.20
CA LYS A 745 -2.79 -0.91 7.42
C LYS A 745 -4.16 -0.73 6.79
N VAL A 746 -4.91 0.26 7.27
CA VAL A 746 -6.14 0.70 6.63
C VAL A 746 -5.79 1.28 5.27
N ILE A 747 -6.34 0.68 4.21
CA ILE A 747 -6.23 1.18 2.85
C ILE A 747 -7.29 2.27 2.68
N ILE A 748 -6.87 3.54 2.71
CA ILE A 748 -7.77 4.70 2.64
C ILE A 748 -8.44 4.86 1.26
N THR A 749 -7.98 4.14 0.25
CA THR A 749 -8.60 4.08 -1.08
C THR A 749 -9.66 2.97 -1.19
N ASP A 750 -9.76 2.09 -0.19
CA ASP A 750 -10.68 0.94 -0.22
C ASP A 750 -12.11 1.32 0.21
N ARG A 751 -13.07 0.48 -0.21
CA ARG A 751 -14.50 0.61 0.05
C ARG A 751 -14.84 0.69 1.54
N MET A 752 -14.04 0.06 2.41
CA MET A 752 -14.26 0.14 3.86
C MET A 752 -14.04 1.54 4.41
N TRP A 753 -12.99 2.24 3.99
CA TRP A 753 -12.76 3.63 4.39
C TRP A 753 -13.81 4.56 3.76
N ALA A 754 -14.15 4.36 2.49
CA ALA A 754 -15.22 5.12 1.84
C ALA A 754 -16.58 5.00 2.56
N ARG A 755 -16.91 3.80 3.08
CA ARG A 755 -18.11 3.59 3.93
C ARG A 755 -18.03 4.38 5.23
N LEU A 756 -16.86 4.47 5.85
CA LEU A 756 -16.68 5.28 7.05
C LEU A 756 -16.88 6.77 6.75
N LEU A 757 -16.26 7.30 5.69
CA LEU A 757 -16.43 8.70 5.29
C LEU A 757 -17.90 9.01 4.99
N SER A 758 -18.61 8.11 4.30
CA SER A 758 -20.03 8.25 4.04
C SER A 758 -20.90 8.15 5.30
N SER A 759 -20.48 7.39 6.33
CA SER A 759 -21.24 7.25 7.57
C SER A 759 -21.08 8.47 8.49
N THR A 760 -19.88 9.04 8.52
CA THR A 760 -19.53 10.21 9.35
C THR A 760 -19.88 11.54 8.68
N ASN A 761 -20.03 11.54 7.34
CA ASN A 761 -20.07 12.74 6.51
C ASN A 761 -18.83 13.64 6.68
N GLN A 762 -17.70 13.07 7.11
CA GLN A 762 -16.44 13.80 7.22
C GLN A 762 -15.78 13.95 5.85
N PRO A 763 -15.14 15.09 5.56
CA PRO A 763 -14.36 15.24 4.34
C PRO A 763 -13.09 14.40 4.41
N SER A 764 -12.48 14.16 3.24
CA SER A 764 -11.07 13.78 3.21
C SER A 764 -10.24 15.04 3.46
N PHE A 765 -9.38 15.02 4.49
CA PHE A 765 -8.47 16.14 4.80
C PHE A 765 -7.18 16.10 3.96
N LEU A 766 -7.13 15.23 2.94
CA LEU A 766 -6.04 15.19 1.97
C LEU A 766 -6.12 16.40 1.03
N LYS A 767 -4.97 17.00 0.72
CA LYS A 767 -4.92 18.01 -0.36
C LYS A 767 -5.17 17.31 -1.70
N PRO A 768 -5.82 17.97 -2.68
CA PRO A 768 -6.04 17.39 -4.01
C PRO A 768 -4.77 16.86 -4.70
N CYS A 769 -3.61 17.47 -4.45
CA CYS A 769 -2.33 17.03 -4.97
C CYS A 769 -1.82 15.71 -4.35
N GLU A 770 -2.14 15.46 -3.08
CA GLU A 770 -1.69 14.26 -2.34
C GLU A 770 -2.52 13.03 -2.76
N LEU A 771 -3.80 13.21 -3.06
CA LEU A 771 -4.68 12.14 -3.60
C LEU A 771 -4.14 11.52 -4.90
N ILE A 772 -3.52 12.33 -5.76
CA ILE A 772 -2.92 11.89 -7.03
C ILE A 772 -1.63 11.09 -6.79
N GLU A 773 -0.86 11.43 -5.74
CA GLU A 773 0.34 10.67 -5.37
C GLU A 773 0.00 9.32 -4.74
N PHE A 774 -1.01 9.26 -3.86
CA PHE A 774 -1.46 8.00 -3.25
C PHE A 774 -2.05 7.02 -4.29
N GLN A 775 -2.83 7.51 -5.26
CA GLN A 775 -3.35 6.68 -6.36
C GLN A 775 -2.25 6.09 -7.26
N LYS A 776 -1.08 6.74 -7.36
CA LYS A 776 0.07 6.24 -8.16
C LYS A 776 0.86 5.14 -7.45
N VAL A 777 0.83 5.08 -6.12
CA VAL A 777 1.57 4.10 -5.32
C VAL A 777 0.81 2.76 -5.20
N GLU A 778 -0.51 2.79 -5.34
CA GLU A 778 -1.38 1.64 -5.05
C GLU A 778 -2.07 0.98 -6.26
N LEU A 779 -1.68 1.28 -7.50
CA LEU A 779 -2.15 0.51 -8.67
C LEU A 779 -1.31 -0.77 -8.82
N PRO A 780 -1.79 -1.98 -8.44
CA PRO A 780 -1.47 -3.14 -9.26
C PRO A 780 -2.05 -2.88 -10.65
N SER A 781 -1.46 -3.49 -11.68
CA SER A 781 -1.88 -3.40 -13.08
C SER A 781 -3.31 -3.93 -13.31
N THR A 782 -4.31 -3.18 -12.86
CA THR A 782 -5.71 -3.35 -13.23
C THR A 782 -5.92 -2.66 -14.56
N GLN A 783 -5.90 -3.44 -15.63
CA GLN A 783 -6.53 -3.06 -16.88
C GLN A 783 -8.03 -2.90 -16.62
N LEU A 784 -8.50 -1.66 -16.74
CA LEU A 784 -9.91 -1.35 -16.87
C LEU A 784 -10.45 -2.10 -18.11
N LEU A 785 -11.37 -3.02 -17.90
CA LEU A 785 -12.13 -3.66 -18.98
C LEU A 785 -13.18 -2.68 -19.49
N GLU A 786 -12.88 -1.98 -20.58
CA GLU A 786 -13.92 -1.56 -21.53
C GLU A 786 -14.49 -2.82 -22.19
N GLY A 787 -15.82 -2.88 -22.30
CA GLY A 787 -16.56 -4.11 -22.58
C GLY A 787 -16.33 -4.66 -23.99
N GLU A 788 -16.02 -5.95 -24.08
CA GLU A 788 -16.19 -6.73 -25.29
C GLU A 788 -17.65 -7.20 -25.41
N SER A 789 -18.35 -6.59 -26.36
CA SER A 789 -19.59 -7.08 -26.93
C SER A 789 -19.39 -8.49 -27.49
N SER A 790 -20.17 -9.43 -26.99
CA SER A 790 -20.31 -10.78 -27.54
C SER A 790 -20.84 -10.75 -28.98
N SER A 791 -19.97 -11.03 -29.96
CA SER A 791 -20.39 -11.41 -31.30
C SER A 791 -20.28 -12.93 -31.46
N SER A 792 -21.42 -13.61 -31.30
CA SER A 792 -21.64 -14.96 -31.79
C SER A 792 -21.63 -14.95 -33.31
N SER A 793 -20.72 -15.69 -33.95
CA SER A 793 -20.88 -16.11 -35.34
C SER A 793 -20.37 -17.53 -35.52
N SER A 794 -21.35 -18.41 -35.59
CA SER A 794 -21.39 -19.71 -36.26
C SER A 794 -20.40 -19.87 -37.43
N SER A 795 -19.60 -20.94 -37.37
CA SER A 795 -19.11 -21.64 -38.56
C SER A 795 -20.24 -22.52 -39.10
N GLY A 796 -20.76 -22.16 -40.28
CA GLY A 796 -21.79 -22.93 -40.98
C GLY A 796 -21.21 -24.13 -41.74
N GLN A 797 -22.09 -25.10 -41.97
CA GLN A 797 -21.93 -26.12 -43.02
C GLN A 797 -21.74 -25.48 -44.40
N ASN A 798 -21.01 -26.23 -45.22
CA ASN A 798 -20.71 -26.11 -46.66
C ASN A 798 -19.63 -25.12 -47.10
#